data_AF-A0A522H5P3-F1
#
_entry.id   AF-A0A522H5P3-F1
#
_cell.length_a   1.000
_cell.length_b   1.000
_cell.length_c   1.000
_cell.angle_alpha   90.00
_cell.angle_beta   90.00
_cell.angle_gamma   90.00
#
_symmetry.space_group_name_H-M   'P 1'
#
loop_
_entity.id
_entity.type
_entity.pdbx_description
1 polymer ?
#
loop_
_entity_poly.entity_id
_entity_poly.type
_entity_poly.pdbx_seq_one_letter_code
_entity_poly.pdbx_strand_id
1 'polypeptide(L)'
;MSRTFPHPLFQPGRKSGAGTLFAVLLMVCAWSGLTSAQAAPHSALPSVAFYYGQNPPINALQGFDWIVVDGNARLPTPVSGLGPGQHGSTYFAYVSIGEVAESAAAARQPPTACVIGKNRVWKARILDLRSAICRDWLVDKRFAPLIARGFHDFFLDTLDSYQLALTSPQQQRAYQQGIVALIDRVHARLPQAGFILNRGFELLDALKGKGVLGVAAESLYRGWDEAHKRYVGVKPEDTLWLKQQLERVRSRGLVPIAIDYVAHDQPAMATQTARRIVADGFVPYVTNGQLNRVGVGKGIAQPREILMLYDDADSPMDTNVNWYAAMVLNHMGYATRAMNVDTQALPAVPMRGRIAGVVTWFSGPGLKHGERVYQWLRRQMKSGVPVAILGEFGFSADAGHLSALGIGLGADPAPGLKTVSVSSSDASLTGFENPARASPGNFIPLALQQGRSALTVARDGQQEAAVAITPWGGYALSPYVLANLPRGTLDKNQSRARWILNPFTFFRQALRLDTLPAFDTTTASGNRLLFAHFDGDGFASGSYIAAYRSQPAAKVILDAILQRYHIPTAASVIASEFVDGGLYRPKQLAIYRPIARAMFALPWVEIGSHTYSHPFDWSALEHDPRLSAGLHLKTPGAAAKGSDAYVTEPNLRYGYNLPVPGYTFSPQQEVDGSVTIINTLLAPAGKKVTLFQWSGDTNPDAEVVGLVYQAGLANINGNNSTIDEASPSLTNVVGLGVWKGRYFQVYAPDANEDQFTDGWKPPYCGYRRVIQTFRLTESPRRLAPINIYYHLYSGARPCALDALKSVYDWALKQPTTPVFPSYYSKIALGFEYAGIARDGNAYLLGGYGADQTVRIPRKLGYPDLARSHNVAGFNDANQSRYISLGPDRARLVLADKPPTEPYLVSANAVIHALDRSPGKLSLSFAGQVPLRVTLAQSQGCRIRFQGHRAKVTARGRLRQFNSSLDSGRLEVACPTGSVVAP
;
A
#
# COMPACT_ATOMS: atom_id res chain seq x y z
N MET A 1 43.62 34.28 -49.02
CA MET A 1 43.47 35.50 -49.84
C MET A 1 42.26 36.26 -49.31
N SER A 2 42.49 37.18 -48.37
CA SER A 2 42.44 38.66 -48.57
C SER A 2 41.01 39.17 -48.86
N ARG A 3 40.38 39.83 -47.87
CA ARG A 3 40.21 41.31 -47.73
C ARG A 3 38.84 41.77 -48.27
N THR A 4 37.86 42.07 -47.40
CA THR A 4 37.52 43.36 -46.72
C THR A 4 36.63 44.34 -47.52
N PHE A 5 35.43 44.61 -46.94
CA PHE A 5 34.63 45.87 -46.86
C PHE A 5 34.02 46.52 -48.14
N PRO A 6 33.07 47.50 -48.04
CA PRO A 6 31.88 47.65 -47.17
C PRO A 6 30.60 48.21 -47.88
N HIS A 7 29.49 48.31 -47.11
CA HIS A 7 28.27 49.16 -47.13
C HIS A 7 28.25 50.47 -47.98
N PRO A 8 27.08 51.16 -48.29
CA PRO A 8 25.96 51.41 -47.36
C PRO A 8 24.50 51.67 -47.89
N LEU A 9 23.56 51.61 -46.92
CA LEU A 9 22.33 52.39 -46.63
C LEU A 9 21.60 53.22 -47.70
N PHE A 10 20.26 53.11 -47.75
CA PHE A 10 19.29 54.23 -47.78
C PHE A 10 17.84 53.76 -47.41
N GLN A 11 17.23 54.42 -46.42
CA GLN A 11 15.77 54.59 -46.18
C GLN A 11 15.43 56.05 -46.60
N PRO A 12 14.16 56.54 -46.82
CA PRO A 12 12.97 56.32 -45.95
C PRO A 12 11.54 56.54 -46.55
N GLY A 13 10.51 56.31 -45.69
CA GLY A 13 9.23 57.08 -45.65
C GLY A 13 8.00 56.49 -46.36
N ARG A 14 6.73 56.81 -46.01
CA ARG A 14 6.03 57.33 -44.81
C ARG A 14 4.51 57.37 -45.19
N LYS A 15 3.59 57.04 -44.25
CA LYS A 15 2.16 57.47 -44.12
C LYS A 15 1.15 56.93 -45.17
N SER A 16 -0.17 56.71 -44.95
CA SER A 16 -1.18 57.22 -43.99
C SER A 16 -2.56 56.50 -44.17
N GLY A 17 -3.44 56.58 -43.16
CA GLY A 17 -4.94 56.53 -43.25
C GLY A 17 -5.60 55.16 -43.01
N ALA A 18 -6.28 54.85 -41.88
CA ALA A 18 -7.52 55.35 -41.26
C ALA A 18 -8.84 54.79 -41.87
N GLY A 19 -9.65 54.10 -41.05
CA GLY A 19 -11.13 54.08 -41.20
C GLY A 19 -11.90 52.75 -41.30
N THR A 20 -12.19 52.12 -40.15
CA THR A 20 -13.54 51.74 -39.64
C THR A 20 -14.49 50.75 -40.37
N LEU A 21 -14.82 49.65 -39.65
CA LEU A 21 -16.04 48.80 -39.61
C LEU A 21 -16.75 48.34 -40.92
N PHE A 22 -16.98 47.03 -41.10
CA PHE A 22 -18.14 46.26 -40.59
C PHE A 22 -17.99 44.77 -40.98
N ALA A 23 -18.66 43.91 -40.22
CA ALA A 23 -18.48 42.47 -40.20
C ALA A 23 -19.36 41.67 -41.20
N VAL A 24 -18.94 40.42 -41.41
CA VAL A 24 -19.74 39.18 -41.53
C VAL A 24 -19.69 38.41 -42.87
N LEU A 25 -19.12 37.20 -42.74
CA LEU A 25 -19.33 35.91 -43.44
C LEU A 25 -18.57 35.52 -44.73
N LEU A 26 -17.91 34.35 -44.57
CA LEU A 26 -17.82 33.16 -45.46
C LEU A 26 -16.62 32.97 -46.41
N MET A 27 -15.89 31.90 -46.08
CA MET A 27 -15.22 30.90 -46.93
C MET A 27 -14.18 31.36 -47.97
N VAL A 28 -12.92 30.95 -47.75
CA VAL A 28 -12.18 29.91 -48.50
C VAL A 28 -10.70 30.10 -48.16
N CYS A 29 -10.14 29.22 -47.32
CA CYS A 29 -8.70 29.01 -47.23
C CYS A 29 -8.43 27.51 -47.26
N ALA A 30 -8.29 26.98 -48.48
CA ALA A 30 -7.73 25.68 -48.75
C ALA A 30 -6.22 25.81 -48.98
N TRP A 31 -5.49 24.89 -48.36
CA TRP A 31 -4.18 24.35 -48.77
C TRP A 31 -2.92 25.20 -48.60
N SER A 32 -2.23 24.94 -47.48
CA SER A 32 -0.87 24.37 -47.50
C SER A 32 -0.49 23.88 -46.11
N GLY A 33 -0.94 22.67 -45.76
CA GLY A 33 -0.57 21.97 -44.53
C GLY A 33 0.23 20.71 -44.87
N LEU A 34 1.53 20.87 -45.15
CA LEU A 34 2.49 19.76 -45.09
C LEU A 34 2.74 19.50 -43.59
N THR A 35 1.94 18.62 -43.00
CA THR A 35 2.22 18.05 -41.70
C THR A 35 3.40 17.10 -41.84
N SER A 36 4.56 17.54 -41.36
CA SER A 36 5.65 16.64 -40.99
C SER A 36 5.07 15.60 -40.05
N ALA A 37 4.87 14.37 -40.55
CA ALA A 37 4.51 13.23 -39.73
C ALA A 37 5.62 13.08 -38.67
N GLN A 38 5.32 13.53 -37.45
CA GLN A 38 6.13 13.19 -36.29
C GLN A 38 6.07 11.68 -36.19
N ALA A 39 7.19 11.02 -36.49
CA ALA A 39 7.37 9.62 -36.16
C ALA A 39 7.08 9.47 -34.66
N ALA A 40 5.99 8.78 -34.32
CA ALA A 40 5.72 8.42 -32.94
C ALA A 40 6.96 7.70 -32.38
N PRO A 41 7.44 8.06 -31.18
CA PRO A 41 8.50 7.31 -30.55
C PRO A 41 8.04 5.84 -30.45
N HIS A 42 8.87 4.89 -30.85
CA HIS A 42 8.62 3.47 -30.63
C HIS A 42 8.25 3.30 -29.14
N SER A 43 6.98 3.00 -28.85
CA SER A 43 6.56 2.76 -27.47
C SER A 43 7.37 1.56 -26.97
N ALA A 44 8.12 1.75 -25.89
CA ALA A 44 8.86 0.66 -25.29
C ALA A 44 7.90 -0.50 -24.97
N LEU A 45 8.27 -1.73 -25.36
CA LEU A 45 7.46 -2.93 -25.08
C LEU A 45 7.20 -3.05 -23.56
N PRO A 46 5.98 -3.48 -23.15
CA PRO A 46 5.62 -3.63 -21.75
C PRO A 46 6.38 -4.79 -21.10
N SER A 47 6.51 -4.74 -19.78
CA SER A 47 6.91 -5.87 -18.95
C SER A 47 5.69 -6.72 -18.58
N VAL A 48 5.83 -8.04 -18.61
CA VAL A 48 4.70 -8.98 -18.39
C VAL A 48 5.05 -9.97 -17.29
N ALA A 49 4.07 -10.32 -16.45
CA ALA A 49 4.15 -11.41 -15.48
C ALA A 49 2.97 -12.37 -15.60
N PHE A 50 3.21 -13.64 -15.26
CA PHE A 50 2.19 -14.69 -15.17
C PHE A 50 2.25 -15.35 -13.78
N TYR A 51 1.11 -15.42 -13.10
CA TYR A 51 1.02 -16.02 -11.76
C TYR A 51 -0.32 -16.74 -11.51
N TYR A 52 -0.30 -18.06 -11.44
CA TYR A 52 -1.49 -18.92 -11.27
C TYR A 52 -1.67 -19.48 -9.85
N GLY A 53 -0.88 -18.99 -8.88
CA GLY A 53 -1.12 -19.31 -7.47
C GLY A 53 -2.36 -18.57 -6.92
N GLN A 54 -3.09 -19.21 -6.01
CA GLN A 54 -4.34 -18.64 -5.44
C GLN A 54 -4.15 -17.32 -4.67
N ASN A 55 -2.96 -17.07 -4.11
CA ASN A 55 -2.64 -15.85 -3.36
C ASN A 55 -1.44 -15.15 -4.04
N PRO A 56 -1.68 -14.30 -5.04
CA PRO A 56 -0.63 -13.55 -5.73
C PRO A 56 0.11 -12.59 -4.80
N PRO A 57 1.46 -12.50 -4.88
CA PRO A 57 2.23 -11.51 -4.14
C PRO A 57 2.13 -10.15 -4.82
N ILE A 58 1.13 -9.36 -4.42
CA ILE A 58 0.73 -8.14 -5.12
C ILE A 58 1.91 -7.16 -5.28
N ASN A 59 2.62 -6.85 -4.21
CA ASN A 59 3.78 -5.95 -4.24
C ASN A 59 4.87 -6.36 -5.26
N ALA A 60 5.18 -7.65 -5.35
CA ALA A 60 6.18 -8.15 -6.30
C ALA A 60 5.67 -8.06 -7.75
N LEU A 61 4.36 -8.27 -7.96
CA LEU A 61 3.74 -8.21 -9.28
C LEU A 61 3.53 -6.76 -9.77
N GLN A 62 3.40 -5.78 -8.89
CA GLN A 62 3.27 -4.36 -9.28
C GLN A 62 4.51 -3.78 -9.97
N GLY A 63 5.62 -4.53 -10.01
CA GLY A 63 6.78 -4.20 -10.84
C GLY A 63 6.59 -4.42 -12.35
N PHE A 64 5.49 -5.05 -12.77
CA PHE A 64 5.21 -5.40 -14.18
C PHE A 64 4.07 -4.54 -14.75
N ASP A 65 4.06 -4.29 -16.05
CA ASP A 65 3.02 -3.47 -16.69
C ASP A 65 1.75 -4.30 -16.93
N TRP A 66 1.91 -5.55 -17.38
CA TRP A 66 0.82 -6.51 -17.58
C TRP A 66 1.00 -7.72 -16.65
N ILE A 67 -0.08 -8.13 -15.98
CA ILE A 67 -0.07 -9.26 -15.04
C ILE A 67 -1.19 -10.22 -15.40
N VAL A 68 -0.84 -11.43 -15.81
CA VAL A 68 -1.79 -12.52 -16.05
C VAL A 68 -1.94 -13.34 -14.77
N VAL A 69 -3.17 -13.52 -14.30
CA VAL A 69 -3.48 -14.32 -13.10
C VAL A 69 -4.55 -15.37 -13.37
N ASP A 70 -4.57 -16.41 -12.54
CA ASP A 70 -5.72 -17.34 -12.53
C ASP A 70 -7.00 -16.56 -12.23
N GLY A 71 -8.06 -16.85 -12.98
CA GLY A 71 -9.34 -16.17 -12.80
C GLY A 71 -9.89 -16.28 -11.38
N ASN A 72 -9.56 -17.31 -10.60
CA ASN A 72 -9.97 -17.52 -9.19
C ASN A 72 -8.96 -16.99 -8.16
N ALA A 73 -7.90 -16.30 -8.59
CA ALA A 73 -6.94 -15.71 -7.67
C ALA A 73 -7.60 -14.73 -6.70
N ARG A 74 -7.13 -14.74 -5.45
CA ARG A 74 -7.57 -13.86 -4.37
C ARG A 74 -6.85 -12.52 -4.50
N LEU A 75 -7.41 -11.63 -5.31
CA LEU A 75 -6.94 -10.26 -5.45
C LEU A 75 -7.54 -9.36 -4.35
N PRO A 76 -6.86 -8.25 -3.99
CA PRO A 76 -7.43 -7.21 -3.15
C PRO A 76 -8.78 -6.73 -3.68
N THR A 77 -9.75 -6.55 -2.79
CA THR A 77 -11.01 -5.89 -3.13
C THR A 77 -10.71 -4.43 -3.46
N PRO A 78 -11.18 -3.88 -4.60
CA PRO A 78 -11.08 -2.45 -4.88
C PRO A 78 -11.74 -1.66 -3.76
N VAL A 79 -10.96 -0.98 -2.90
CA VAL A 79 -11.47 0.25 -2.28
C VAL A 79 -11.62 1.25 -3.40
N SER A 80 -12.65 2.09 -3.41
CA SER A 80 -12.85 3.20 -4.37
C SER A 80 -11.52 3.83 -4.82
N GLY A 81 -11.03 3.47 -6.03
CA GLY A 81 -9.75 3.93 -6.58
C GLY A 81 -8.48 3.14 -6.18
N LEU A 82 -8.57 1.89 -5.71
CA LEU A 82 -7.41 1.04 -5.32
C LEU A 82 -7.58 -0.43 -5.77
N GLY A 83 -8.41 -0.70 -6.77
CA GLY A 83 -8.57 -2.04 -7.35
C GLY A 83 -7.45 -2.44 -8.31
N PRO A 84 -7.29 -3.77 -8.58
CA PRO A 84 -6.48 -4.25 -9.71
C PRO A 84 -6.86 -3.50 -10.99
N GLY A 85 -5.88 -2.92 -11.69
CA GLY A 85 -6.10 -2.16 -12.93
C GLY A 85 -6.45 -0.68 -12.78
N GLN A 86 -6.67 -0.15 -11.56
CA GLN A 86 -7.09 1.25 -11.40
C GLN A 86 -5.94 2.27 -11.27
N HIS A 87 -4.75 1.88 -10.80
CA HIS A 87 -3.56 2.74 -10.75
C HIS A 87 -2.26 1.92 -10.83
N GLY A 88 -1.86 1.51 -12.03
CA GLY A 88 -0.55 0.91 -12.25
C GLY A 88 -0.56 -0.19 -13.31
N SER A 89 -0.75 -1.44 -12.86
CA SER A 89 -0.61 -2.63 -13.71
C SER A 89 -1.95 -3.09 -14.28
N THR A 90 -1.97 -3.50 -15.55
CA THR A 90 -3.14 -4.10 -16.19
C THR A 90 -3.22 -5.58 -15.85
N TYR A 91 -4.36 -6.03 -15.33
CA TYR A 91 -4.59 -7.43 -14.95
C TYR A 91 -5.39 -8.16 -16.02
N PHE A 92 -4.84 -9.29 -16.48
CA PHE A 92 -5.47 -10.21 -17.41
C PHE A 92 -5.92 -11.46 -16.67
N ALA A 93 -7.19 -11.84 -16.81
CA ALA A 93 -7.64 -13.14 -16.30
C ALA A 93 -7.30 -14.25 -17.30
N TYR A 94 -6.67 -15.32 -16.82
CA TYR A 94 -6.46 -16.55 -17.59
C TYR A 94 -7.81 -17.21 -17.94
N VAL A 95 -8.02 -17.51 -19.22
CA VAL A 95 -9.17 -18.26 -19.73
C VAL A 95 -8.71 -19.27 -20.79
N SER A 96 -8.76 -20.56 -20.46
CA SER A 96 -8.71 -21.62 -21.48
C SER A 96 -10.04 -21.66 -22.22
N ILE A 97 -9.99 -21.43 -23.53
CA ILE A 97 -11.17 -21.38 -24.42
C ILE A 97 -11.34 -22.63 -25.27
N GLY A 98 -10.26 -23.37 -25.53
CA GLY A 98 -10.27 -24.60 -26.32
C GLY A 98 -10.39 -25.86 -25.46
N GLU A 99 -10.18 -25.77 -24.14
CA GLU A 99 -10.17 -26.91 -23.25
C GLU A 99 -10.90 -26.68 -21.91
N VAL A 100 -11.39 -27.78 -21.33
CA VAL A 100 -11.82 -27.82 -19.92
C VAL A 100 -11.19 -29.03 -19.26
N ALA A 101 -10.50 -28.81 -18.13
CA ALA A 101 -9.93 -29.89 -17.33
C ALA A 101 -11.01 -30.89 -16.92
N GLU A 102 -10.73 -32.19 -17.03
CA GLU A 102 -11.68 -33.24 -16.63
C GLU A 102 -12.03 -33.16 -15.13
N SER A 103 -11.12 -32.63 -14.31
CA SER A 103 -11.30 -32.39 -12.87
C SER A 103 -12.07 -31.11 -12.52
N ALA A 104 -12.50 -30.31 -13.49
CA ALA A 104 -13.26 -29.09 -13.22
C ALA A 104 -14.56 -29.40 -12.46
N ALA A 105 -14.96 -28.53 -11.53
CA ALA A 105 -16.21 -28.67 -10.79
C ALA A 105 -17.42 -28.85 -11.73
N ALA A 106 -18.43 -29.61 -11.31
CA ALA A 106 -19.58 -29.96 -12.14
C ALA A 106 -20.24 -28.75 -12.82
N ALA A 107 -20.40 -27.63 -12.10
CA ALA A 107 -20.96 -26.38 -12.63
C ALA A 107 -20.12 -25.72 -13.74
N ARG A 108 -18.85 -26.11 -13.90
CA ARG A 108 -17.90 -25.63 -14.90
C ARG A 108 -17.64 -26.64 -16.02
N GLN A 109 -18.34 -27.78 -16.01
CA GLN A 109 -18.26 -28.77 -17.09
C GLN A 109 -19.04 -28.28 -18.32
N PRO A 110 -18.52 -28.49 -19.54
CA PRO A 110 -19.19 -28.09 -20.76
C PRO A 110 -20.36 -29.04 -21.07
N PRO A 111 -21.39 -28.59 -21.82
CA PRO A 111 -22.41 -29.47 -22.38
C PRO A 111 -21.75 -30.57 -23.23
N THR A 112 -22.31 -31.80 -23.24
CA THR A 112 -21.73 -32.93 -23.99
C THR A 112 -21.56 -32.61 -25.48
N ALA A 113 -22.52 -31.88 -26.07
CA ALA A 113 -22.47 -31.44 -27.47
C ALA A 113 -21.32 -30.46 -27.78
N CYS A 114 -20.62 -29.95 -26.76
CA CYS A 114 -19.50 -29.03 -26.92
C CYS A 114 -18.15 -29.75 -26.97
N VAL A 115 -18.07 -31.08 -26.86
CA VAL A 115 -16.79 -31.81 -26.78
C VAL A 115 -16.49 -32.51 -28.10
N ILE A 116 -15.35 -32.21 -28.73
CA ILE A 116 -14.87 -32.84 -29.98
C ILE A 116 -13.69 -33.78 -29.81
N GLY A 117 -13.06 -33.79 -28.63
CA GLY A 117 -11.90 -34.64 -28.39
C GLY A 117 -11.38 -34.55 -26.97
N LYS A 118 -10.21 -35.15 -26.74
CA LYS A 118 -9.52 -35.13 -25.44
C LYS A 118 -8.03 -34.87 -25.63
N ASN A 119 -7.48 -34.04 -24.75
CA ASN A 119 -6.05 -33.87 -24.57
C ASN A 119 -5.59 -34.79 -23.42
N ARG A 120 -4.92 -35.90 -23.76
CA ARG A 120 -4.51 -36.92 -22.78
C ARG A 120 -3.39 -36.45 -21.85
N VAL A 121 -2.51 -35.57 -22.33
CA VAL A 121 -1.37 -35.06 -21.53
C VAL A 121 -1.89 -34.16 -20.40
N TRP A 122 -2.81 -33.26 -20.73
CA TRP A 122 -3.40 -32.31 -19.78
C TRP A 122 -4.68 -32.81 -19.08
N LYS A 123 -5.13 -34.02 -19.40
CA LYS A 123 -6.39 -34.62 -18.89
C LYS A 123 -7.57 -33.65 -19.05
N ALA A 124 -7.74 -33.15 -20.27
CA ALA A 124 -8.73 -32.13 -20.59
C ALA A 124 -9.61 -32.54 -21.78
N ARG A 125 -10.83 -31.99 -21.83
CA ARG A 125 -11.79 -32.15 -22.93
C ARG A 125 -11.62 -30.98 -23.90
N ILE A 126 -11.50 -31.28 -25.19
CA ILE A 126 -11.36 -30.28 -26.26
C ILE A 126 -12.75 -29.80 -26.68
N LEU A 127 -12.96 -28.48 -26.62
CA LEU A 127 -14.23 -27.83 -26.92
C LEU A 127 -14.42 -27.57 -28.41
N ASP A 128 -15.66 -27.62 -28.91
CA ASP A 128 -16.03 -27.28 -30.29
C ASP A 128 -16.47 -25.82 -30.46
N LEU A 129 -15.51 -24.94 -30.75
CA LEU A 129 -15.81 -23.52 -30.96
C LEU A 129 -16.54 -23.22 -32.27
N ARG A 130 -16.77 -24.21 -33.15
CA ARG A 130 -17.66 -24.05 -34.31
C ARG A 130 -19.12 -23.94 -33.88
N SER A 131 -19.48 -24.58 -32.76
CA SER A 131 -20.82 -24.55 -32.18
C SER A 131 -21.13 -23.23 -31.48
N ALA A 132 -22.23 -22.58 -31.86
CA ALA A 132 -22.71 -21.36 -31.19
C ALA A 132 -23.05 -21.61 -29.72
N ILE A 133 -23.65 -22.77 -29.40
CA ILE A 133 -24.00 -23.17 -28.03
C ILE A 133 -22.75 -23.23 -27.14
N CYS A 134 -21.64 -23.76 -27.67
CA CYS A 134 -20.38 -23.81 -26.93
C CYS A 134 -19.81 -22.41 -26.66
N ARG A 135 -19.89 -21.51 -27.65
CA ARG A 135 -19.42 -20.12 -27.48
C ARG A 135 -20.27 -19.38 -26.45
N ASP A 136 -21.58 -19.51 -26.49
CA ASP A 136 -22.47 -18.89 -25.49
C ASP A 136 -22.18 -19.41 -24.08
N TRP A 137 -22.00 -20.72 -23.94
CA TRP A 137 -21.62 -21.32 -22.66
C TRP A 137 -20.29 -20.75 -22.13
N LEU A 138 -19.28 -20.56 -22.97
CA LEU A 138 -18.01 -19.94 -22.56
C LEU A 138 -18.21 -18.50 -22.08
N VAL A 139 -18.97 -17.70 -22.82
CA VAL A 139 -19.24 -16.31 -22.44
C VAL A 139 -19.99 -16.24 -21.11
N ASP A 140 -21.00 -17.10 -20.91
CA ASP A 140 -21.82 -17.11 -19.68
C ASP A 140 -21.11 -17.70 -18.47
N LYS A 141 -20.38 -18.81 -18.64
CA LYS A 141 -19.84 -19.58 -17.52
C LYS A 141 -18.36 -19.30 -17.24
N ARG A 142 -17.65 -18.63 -18.16
CA ARG A 142 -16.22 -18.31 -17.99
C ARG A 142 -15.96 -16.81 -17.98
N PHE A 143 -16.44 -16.06 -18.99
CA PHE A 143 -16.17 -14.62 -19.05
C PHE A 143 -17.06 -13.79 -18.11
N ALA A 144 -18.38 -14.00 -18.10
CA ALA A 144 -19.29 -13.18 -17.29
C ALA A 144 -18.94 -13.16 -15.79
N PRO A 145 -18.56 -14.28 -15.13
CA PRO A 145 -18.13 -14.25 -13.73
C PRO A 145 -16.84 -13.47 -13.50
N LEU A 146 -15.93 -13.42 -14.48
CA LEU A 146 -14.68 -12.66 -14.38
C LEU A 146 -14.94 -11.17 -14.59
N ILE A 147 -15.80 -10.81 -15.54
CA ILE A 147 -16.26 -9.43 -15.76
C ILE A 147 -16.96 -8.90 -14.51
N ALA A 148 -17.86 -9.70 -13.90
CA ALA A 148 -18.54 -9.32 -12.65
C ALA A 148 -17.57 -9.12 -11.47
N ARG A 149 -16.38 -9.72 -11.53
CA ARG A 149 -15.30 -9.53 -10.56
C ARG A 149 -14.37 -8.36 -10.88
N GLY A 150 -14.64 -7.61 -11.95
CA GLY A 150 -13.90 -6.43 -12.36
C GLY A 150 -12.74 -6.67 -13.32
N PHE A 151 -12.61 -7.87 -13.91
CA PHE A 151 -11.63 -8.08 -14.98
C PHE A 151 -12.13 -7.46 -16.28
N HIS A 152 -11.26 -6.69 -16.93
CA HIS A 152 -11.52 -6.10 -18.24
C HIS A 152 -10.73 -6.77 -19.36
N ASP A 153 -9.61 -7.41 -19.04
CA ASP A 153 -8.70 -8.00 -20.02
C ASP A 153 -8.49 -9.50 -19.77
N PHE A 154 -8.19 -10.25 -20.83
CA PHE A 154 -8.13 -11.71 -20.79
C PHE A 154 -6.90 -12.29 -21.50
N PHE A 155 -6.29 -13.30 -20.89
CA PHE A 155 -5.30 -14.15 -21.54
C PHE A 155 -5.99 -15.42 -22.03
N LEU A 156 -6.04 -15.59 -23.35
CA LEU A 156 -6.73 -16.71 -24.00
C LEU A 156 -5.74 -17.83 -24.25
N ASP A 157 -6.00 -18.99 -23.64
CA ASP A 157 -5.15 -20.17 -23.78
C ASP A 157 -5.84 -21.29 -24.57
N THR A 158 -5.08 -22.31 -24.98
CA THR A 158 -5.54 -23.52 -25.70
C THR A 158 -6.16 -23.21 -27.07
N LEU A 159 -5.66 -22.16 -27.73
CA LEU A 159 -6.12 -21.72 -29.05
C LEU A 159 -5.80 -22.72 -30.17
N ASP A 160 -4.85 -23.64 -29.94
CA ASP A 160 -4.36 -24.64 -30.90
C ASP A 160 -4.82 -26.08 -30.60
N SER A 161 -5.49 -26.34 -29.47
CA SER A 161 -5.89 -27.69 -29.04
C SER A 161 -6.79 -28.44 -30.02
N TYR A 162 -7.56 -27.74 -30.85
CA TYR A 162 -8.41 -28.35 -31.88
C TYR A 162 -7.62 -29.18 -32.90
N GLN A 163 -6.33 -28.88 -33.10
CA GLN A 163 -5.48 -29.61 -34.04
C GLN A 163 -5.27 -31.08 -33.62
N LEU A 164 -5.45 -31.40 -32.33
CA LEU A 164 -5.42 -32.78 -31.83
C LEU A 164 -6.67 -33.60 -32.22
N ALA A 165 -7.78 -32.93 -32.52
CA ALA A 165 -9.07 -33.56 -32.85
C ALA A 165 -9.47 -33.40 -34.32
N LEU A 166 -9.03 -32.32 -34.98
CA LEU A 166 -9.41 -31.96 -36.34
C LEU A 166 -8.18 -31.94 -37.24
N THR A 167 -8.11 -32.86 -38.21
CA THR A 167 -6.97 -33.01 -39.14
C THR A 167 -7.20 -32.33 -40.50
N SER A 168 -8.45 -32.05 -40.87
CA SER A 168 -8.78 -31.43 -42.16
C SER A 168 -8.58 -29.89 -42.13
N PRO A 169 -7.88 -29.30 -43.12
CA PRO A 169 -7.72 -27.84 -43.21
C PRO A 169 -9.05 -27.05 -43.27
N GLN A 170 -10.13 -27.65 -43.77
CA GLN A 170 -11.44 -27.02 -43.79
C GLN A 170 -12.05 -26.95 -42.38
N GLN A 171 -11.96 -28.05 -41.62
CA GLN A 171 -12.46 -28.11 -40.25
C GLN A 171 -11.67 -27.17 -39.33
N GLN A 172 -10.35 -27.11 -39.52
CA GLN A 172 -9.46 -26.20 -38.79
C GLN A 172 -9.80 -24.74 -39.07
N ARG A 173 -10.01 -24.34 -40.34
CA ARG A 173 -10.47 -22.98 -40.69
C ARG A 173 -11.84 -22.64 -40.09
N ALA A 174 -12.78 -23.58 -40.09
CA ALA A 174 -14.09 -23.37 -39.45
C ALA A 174 -13.94 -23.18 -37.93
N TYR A 175 -13.02 -23.90 -37.28
CA TYR A 175 -12.72 -23.72 -35.87
C TYR A 175 -12.11 -22.34 -35.57
N GLN A 176 -11.16 -21.91 -36.41
CA GLN A 176 -10.55 -20.58 -36.34
C GLN A 176 -11.60 -19.46 -36.44
N GLN A 177 -12.56 -19.58 -37.37
CA GLN A 177 -13.71 -18.67 -37.44
C GLN A 177 -14.57 -18.70 -36.17
N GLY A 178 -14.70 -19.87 -35.56
CA GLY A 178 -15.34 -20.04 -34.25
C GLY A 178 -14.66 -19.24 -33.14
N ILE A 179 -13.33 -19.21 -33.10
CA ILE A 179 -12.56 -18.39 -32.15
C ILE A 179 -12.82 -16.89 -32.38
N VAL A 180 -12.78 -16.43 -33.64
CA VAL A 180 -13.09 -15.04 -34.00
C VAL A 180 -14.50 -14.65 -33.54
N ALA A 181 -15.49 -15.52 -33.79
CA ALA A 181 -16.87 -15.30 -33.36
C ALA A 181 -17.04 -15.32 -31.83
N LEU A 182 -16.20 -16.05 -31.09
CA LEU A 182 -16.19 -16.01 -29.63
C LEU A 182 -15.69 -14.65 -29.12
N ILE A 183 -14.59 -14.15 -29.69
CA ILE A 183 -14.03 -12.83 -29.34
C ILE A 183 -15.06 -11.73 -29.62
N ASP A 184 -15.73 -11.77 -30.77
CA ASP A 184 -16.81 -10.82 -31.09
C ASP A 184 -17.96 -10.86 -30.07
N ARG A 185 -18.30 -12.04 -29.55
CA ARG A 185 -19.33 -12.17 -28.49
C ARG A 185 -18.86 -11.63 -27.14
N VAL A 186 -17.58 -11.77 -26.79
CA VAL A 186 -17.02 -11.15 -25.59
C VAL A 186 -17.05 -9.63 -25.72
N HIS A 187 -16.65 -9.08 -26.87
CA HIS A 187 -16.72 -7.64 -27.14
C HIS A 187 -18.14 -7.08 -27.14
N ALA A 188 -19.14 -7.87 -27.58
CA ALA A 188 -20.53 -7.46 -27.47
C ALA A 188 -20.97 -7.24 -26.00
N ARG A 189 -20.34 -7.92 -25.03
CA ARG A 189 -20.60 -7.70 -23.59
C ARG A 189 -19.64 -6.71 -22.94
N LEU A 190 -18.40 -6.68 -23.39
CA LEU A 190 -17.35 -5.80 -22.88
C LEU A 190 -16.54 -5.22 -24.05
N PRO A 191 -16.98 -4.08 -24.62
CA PRO A 191 -16.36 -3.53 -25.83
C PRO A 191 -14.89 -3.13 -25.69
N GLN A 192 -14.45 -2.83 -24.46
CA GLN A 192 -13.08 -2.40 -24.16
C GLN A 192 -12.13 -3.57 -23.85
N ALA A 193 -12.57 -4.83 -24.00
CA ALA A 193 -11.74 -5.96 -23.58
C ALA A 193 -10.46 -6.09 -24.41
N GLY A 194 -9.32 -6.10 -23.73
CA GLY A 194 -8.02 -6.44 -24.30
C GLY A 194 -7.72 -7.94 -24.20
N PHE A 195 -7.02 -8.47 -25.20
CA PHE A 195 -6.64 -9.89 -25.25
C PHE A 195 -5.13 -10.09 -25.43
N ILE A 196 -4.60 -11.04 -24.67
CA ILE A 196 -3.31 -11.68 -24.97
C ILE A 196 -3.61 -13.11 -25.42
N LEU A 197 -3.06 -13.53 -26.55
CA LEU A 197 -3.24 -14.89 -27.07
C LEU A 197 -2.06 -15.77 -26.67
N ASN A 198 -2.29 -17.00 -26.21
CA ASN A 198 -1.23 -18.01 -26.20
C ASN A 198 -1.15 -18.68 -27.57
N ARG A 199 -0.11 -18.37 -28.35
CA ARG A 199 0.05 -18.77 -29.76
C ARG A 199 -1.11 -18.25 -30.63
N GLY A 200 -1.78 -19.13 -31.38
CA GLY A 200 -2.84 -18.75 -32.31
C GLY A 200 -2.35 -17.91 -33.49
N PHE A 201 -1.14 -18.17 -33.99
CA PHE A 201 -0.49 -17.37 -35.05
C PHE A 201 -1.30 -17.31 -36.36
N GLU A 202 -2.14 -18.32 -36.61
CA GLU A 202 -3.04 -18.39 -37.77
C GLU A 202 -4.17 -17.36 -37.71
N LEU A 203 -4.48 -16.84 -36.51
CA LEU A 203 -5.59 -15.91 -36.27
C LEU A 203 -5.20 -14.44 -36.39
N LEU A 204 -3.90 -14.13 -36.50
CA LEU A 204 -3.38 -12.76 -36.41
C LEU A 204 -4.06 -11.79 -37.37
N ASP A 205 -4.29 -12.22 -38.61
CA ASP A 205 -4.90 -11.35 -39.62
C ASP A 205 -6.42 -11.20 -39.41
N ALA A 206 -7.10 -12.27 -38.98
CA ALA A 206 -8.54 -12.26 -38.72
C ALA A 206 -8.93 -11.49 -37.44
N LEU A 207 -8.00 -11.37 -36.49
CA LEU A 207 -8.19 -10.67 -35.22
C LEU A 207 -7.67 -9.24 -35.22
N LYS A 208 -7.18 -8.73 -36.36
CA LYS A 208 -6.75 -7.34 -36.48
C LYS A 208 -7.89 -6.38 -36.12
N GLY A 209 -7.61 -5.46 -35.19
CA GLY A 209 -8.59 -4.49 -34.71
C GLY A 209 -9.62 -5.04 -33.70
N LYS A 210 -9.53 -6.31 -33.30
CA LYS A 210 -10.42 -6.94 -32.31
C LYS A 210 -9.80 -7.01 -30.91
N GLY A 211 -9.12 -5.94 -30.48
CA GLY A 211 -8.63 -5.80 -29.10
C GLY A 211 -7.45 -6.71 -28.71
N VAL A 212 -6.81 -7.40 -29.66
CA VAL A 212 -5.59 -8.17 -29.38
C VAL A 212 -4.42 -7.21 -29.13
N LEU A 213 -3.79 -7.32 -27.96
CA LEU A 213 -2.69 -6.49 -27.50
C LEU A 213 -1.33 -7.18 -27.67
N GLY A 214 -1.29 -8.50 -27.56
CA GLY A 214 -0.06 -9.27 -27.63
C GLY A 214 -0.29 -10.76 -27.84
N VAL A 215 0.80 -11.47 -28.14
CA VAL A 215 0.82 -12.92 -28.31
C VAL A 215 1.97 -13.49 -27.51
N ALA A 216 1.66 -14.40 -26.60
CA ALA A 216 2.61 -15.20 -25.85
C ALA A 216 2.89 -16.53 -26.54
N ALA A 217 4.06 -17.11 -26.25
CA ALA A 217 4.37 -18.46 -26.67
C ALA A 217 5.30 -19.18 -25.69
N GLU A 218 5.05 -20.47 -25.55
CA GLU A 218 5.78 -21.42 -24.70
C GLU A 218 6.43 -22.51 -25.57
N SER A 219 7.75 -22.66 -25.60
CA SER A 219 8.80 -21.80 -25.01
C SER A 219 9.90 -21.53 -26.04
N LEU A 220 10.69 -20.47 -25.84
CA LEU A 220 11.71 -20.05 -26.81
C LEU A 220 13.06 -20.76 -26.62
N TYR A 221 13.55 -20.87 -25.38
CA TYR A 221 14.86 -21.48 -25.10
C TYR A 221 14.80 -22.58 -24.04
N ARG A 222 13.96 -22.41 -23.03
CA ARG A 222 13.80 -23.30 -21.88
C ARG A 222 12.33 -23.66 -21.72
N GLY A 223 12.02 -24.94 -21.91
CA GLY A 223 10.66 -25.47 -21.89
C GLY A 223 10.34 -26.27 -20.63
N TRP A 224 9.06 -26.60 -20.49
CA TRP A 224 8.53 -27.53 -19.50
C TRP A 224 7.89 -28.73 -20.20
N ASP A 225 8.42 -29.92 -19.93
CA ASP A 225 7.86 -31.18 -20.40
C ASP A 225 6.80 -31.65 -19.39
N GLU A 226 5.53 -31.38 -19.68
CA GLU A 226 4.40 -31.67 -18.79
C GLU A 226 4.18 -33.18 -18.59
N ALA A 227 4.47 -34.01 -19.60
CA ALA A 227 4.29 -35.45 -19.53
C ALA A 227 5.27 -36.10 -18.53
N HIS A 228 6.52 -35.62 -18.50
CA HIS A 228 7.56 -36.13 -17.60
C HIS A 228 7.87 -35.21 -16.41
N LYS A 229 7.17 -34.07 -16.29
CA LYS A 229 7.32 -33.07 -15.22
C LYS A 229 8.76 -32.58 -15.03
N ARG A 230 9.44 -32.24 -16.13
CA ARG A 230 10.86 -31.83 -16.11
C ARG A 230 11.13 -30.59 -16.98
N TYR A 231 12.17 -29.85 -16.61
CA TYR A 231 12.67 -28.72 -17.41
C TYR A 231 13.55 -29.23 -18.55
N VAL A 232 13.38 -28.67 -19.75
CA VAL A 232 14.08 -29.10 -20.96
C VAL A 232 14.64 -27.91 -21.75
N GLY A 233 15.66 -28.14 -22.58
CA GLY A 233 16.08 -27.18 -23.61
C GLY A 233 15.15 -27.27 -24.82
N VAL A 234 14.77 -26.14 -25.39
CA VAL A 234 14.02 -26.10 -26.64
C VAL A 234 14.97 -26.40 -27.80
N LYS A 235 14.53 -27.20 -28.78
CA LYS A 235 15.39 -27.58 -29.91
C LYS A 235 15.71 -26.37 -30.79
N PRO A 236 16.88 -26.33 -31.46
CA PRO A 236 17.25 -25.19 -32.32
C PRO A 236 16.23 -24.89 -33.43
N GLU A 237 15.65 -25.93 -34.05
CA GLU A 237 14.62 -25.81 -35.08
C GLU A 237 13.33 -25.17 -34.56
N ASP A 238 12.85 -25.58 -33.39
CA ASP A 238 11.66 -25.04 -32.74
C ASP A 238 11.91 -23.59 -32.30
N THR A 239 13.12 -23.30 -31.80
CA THR A 239 13.56 -21.94 -31.47
C THR A 239 13.49 -21.04 -32.70
N LEU A 240 14.08 -21.48 -33.83
CA LEU A 240 14.10 -20.69 -35.06
C LEU A 240 12.69 -20.44 -35.60
N TRP A 241 11.84 -21.48 -35.62
CA TRP A 241 10.45 -21.35 -36.02
C TRP A 241 9.71 -20.36 -35.13
N LEU A 242 9.87 -20.46 -33.81
CA LEU A 242 9.14 -19.61 -32.88
C LEU A 242 9.59 -18.14 -32.95
N LYS A 243 10.90 -17.89 -33.16
CA LYS A 243 11.40 -16.54 -33.44
C LYS A 243 10.71 -15.92 -34.64
N GLN A 244 10.57 -16.68 -35.74
CA GLN A 244 9.89 -16.18 -36.94
C GLN A 244 8.41 -15.84 -36.67
N GLN A 245 7.71 -16.62 -35.84
CA GLN A 245 6.33 -16.29 -35.46
C GLN A 245 6.25 -15.04 -34.57
N LEU A 246 7.13 -14.90 -33.57
CA LEU A 246 7.18 -13.72 -32.71
C LEU A 246 7.58 -12.45 -33.49
N GLU A 247 8.41 -12.57 -34.52
CA GLU A 247 8.68 -11.49 -35.46
C GLU A 247 7.43 -11.09 -36.27
N ARG A 248 6.64 -12.08 -36.71
CA ARG A 248 5.34 -11.81 -37.38
C ARG A 248 4.37 -11.07 -36.46
N VAL A 249 4.35 -11.40 -35.17
CA VAL A 249 3.56 -10.69 -34.14
C VAL A 249 4.05 -9.24 -34.04
N ARG A 250 5.36 -9.04 -33.87
CA ARG A 250 5.96 -7.71 -33.76
C ARG A 250 5.68 -6.83 -34.99
N SER A 251 5.83 -7.39 -36.20
CA SER A 251 5.58 -6.67 -37.45
C SER A 251 4.14 -6.16 -37.62
N ARG A 252 3.20 -6.72 -36.84
CA ARG A 252 1.78 -6.30 -36.81
C ARG A 252 1.49 -5.28 -35.70
N GLY A 253 2.51 -4.80 -34.99
CA GLY A 253 2.38 -3.86 -33.88
C GLY A 253 1.87 -4.50 -32.58
N LEU A 254 1.84 -5.82 -32.49
CA LEU A 254 1.45 -6.56 -31.29
C LEU A 254 2.69 -6.85 -30.43
N VAL A 255 2.48 -7.05 -29.12
CA VAL A 255 3.56 -7.38 -28.18
C VAL A 255 3.94 -8.86 -28.28
N PRO A 256 5.18 -9.20 -28.68
CA PRO A 256 5.66 -10.59 -28.72
C PRO A 256 6.20 -11.03 -27.35
N ILE A 257 5.58 -12.03 -26.72
CA ILE A 257 5.91 -12.48 -25.36
C ILE A 257 6.46 -13.91 -25.44
N ALA A 258 7.60 -14.17 -24.81
CA ALA A 258 8.16 -15.52 -24.67
C ALA A 258 8.14 -15.95 -23.20
N ILE A 259 7.46 -17.07 -22.93
CA ILE A 259 7.35 -17.67 -21.59
C ILE A 259 8.25 -18.90 -21.53
N ASP A 260 9.26 -18.83 -20.66
CA ASP A 260 10.30 -19.85 -20.52
C ASP A 260 10.35 -20.38 -19.08
N TYR A 261 10.79 -21.63 -18.93
CA TYR A 261 10.70 -22.38 -17.67
C TYR A 261 12.06 -22.78 -17.13
N VAL A 262 12.37 -22.32 -15.92
CA VAL A 262 13.62 -22.60 -15.20
C VAL A 262 13.34 -22.96 -13.74
N ALA A 263 14.05 -23.99 -13.26
CA ALA A 263 13.99 -24.46 -11.89
C ALA A 263 14.36 -23.38 -10.86
N HIS A 264 13.86 -23.52 -9.63
CA HIS A 264 13.97 -22.49 -8.58
C HIS A 264 15.38 -22.31 -8.02
N ASP A 265 16.21 -23.32 -8.15
CA ASP A 265 17.61 -23.35 -7.72
C ASP A 265 18.57 -22.76 -8.78
N GLN A 266 18.06 -22.27 -9.91
CA GLN A 266 18.85 -21.73 -11.02
C GLN A 266 18.49 -20.27 -11.38
N PRO A 267 18.50 -19.32 -10.42
CA PRO A 267 18.10 -17.93 -10.68
C PRO A 267 18.99 -17.24 -11.72
N ALA A 268 20.29 -17.55 -11.76
CA ALA A 268 21.22 -17.01 -12.77
C ALA A 268 20.82 -17.42 -14.19
N MET A 269 20.39 -18.68 -14.38
CA MET A 269 19.90 -19.17 -15.67
C MET A 269 18.60 -18.47 -16.06
N ALA A 270 17.70 -18.21 -15.12
CA ALA A 270 16.47 -17.47 -15.39
C ALA A 270 16.77 -16.05 -15.89
N THR A 271 17.68 -15.33 -15.21
CA THR A 271 18.12 -13.99 -15.64
C THR A 271 18.84 -14.01 -17.00
N GLN A 272 19.71 -14.99 -17.25
CA GLN A 272 20.39 -15.12 -18.55
C GLN A 272 19.41 -15.40 -19.69
N THR A 273 18.43 -16.26 -19.44
CA THR A 273 17.38 -16.61 -20.42
C THR A 273 16.53 -15.38 -20.72
N ALA A 274 16.09 -14.64 -19.71
CA ALA A 274 15.33 -13.41 -19.89
C ALA A 274 16.10 -12.35 -20.71
N ARG A 275 17.40 -12.15 -20.41
CA ARG A 275 18.26 -11.24 -21.17
C ARG A 275 18.41 -11.66 -22.63
N ARG A 276 18.52 -12.97 -22.90
CA ARG A 276 18.61 -13.50 -24.27
C ARG A 276 17.34 -13.21 -25.07
N ILE A 277 16.17 -13.42 -24.47
CA ILE A 277 14.87 -13.10 -25.08
C ILE A 277 14.76 -11.59 -25.38
N VAL A 278 15.18 -10.73 -24.44
CA VAL A 278 15.22 -9.26 -24.67
C VAL A 278 16.15 -8.90 -25.83
N ALA A 279 17.30 -9.56 -25.95
CA ALA A 279 18.25 -9.32 -27.02
C ALA A 279 17.70 -9.72 -28.41
N ASP A 280 16.77 -10.68 -28.48
CA ASP A 280 16.02 -11.00 -29.70
C ASP A 280 14.89 -9.99 -30.00
N GLY A 281 14.64 -9.03 -29.09
CA GLY A 281 13.61 -8.01 -29.22
C GLY A 281 12.20 -8.50 -28.88
N PHE A 282 12.09 -9.48 -27.97
CA PHE A 282 10.83 -9.97 -27.42
C PHE A 282 10.71 -9.69 -25.92
N VAL A 283 9.48 -9.76 -25.38
CA VAL A 283 9.22 -9.59 -23.94
C VAL A 283 9.41 -10.91 -23.21
N PRO A 284 10.36 -11.01 -22.25
CA PRO A 284 10.56 -12.23 -21.49
C PRO A 284 9.59 -12.36 -20.33
N TYR A 285 9.25 -13.61 -20.00
CA TYR A 285 8.89 -14.00 -18.65
C TYR A 285 9.43 -15.41 -18.34
N VAL A 286 10.40 -15.50 -17.43
CA VAL A 286 11.07 -16.76 -17.08
C VAL A 286 10.71 -17.20 -15.67
N THR A 287 10.02 -18.32 -15.52
CA THR A 287 9.43 -18.76 -14.24
C THR A 287 9.46 -20.29 -14.06
N ASN A 288 8.70 -20.86 -13.12
CA ASN A 288 8.57 -22.31 -12.96
C ASN A 288 7.36 -22.88 -13.74
N GLY A 289 7.37 -24.19 -14.02
CA GLY A 289 6.32 -24.84 -14.82
C GLY A 289 4.90 -24.73 -14.27
N GLN A 290 4.73 -24.45 -12.98
CA GLN A 290 3.42 -24.24 -12.34
C GLN A 290 2.95 -22.78 -12.35
N LEU A 291 3.78 -21.85 -12.84
CA LEU A 291 3.49 -20.40 -12.85
C LEU A 291 3.08 -19.86 -11.46
N ASN A 292 3.60 -20.43 -10.37
CA ASN A 292 3.25 -20.02 -9.00
C ASN A 292 4.42 -19.34 -8.26
N ARG A 293 5.42 -18.89 -9.03
CA ARG A 293 6.56 -18.08 -8.60
C ARG A 293 6.61 -16.81 -9.42
N VAL A 294 6.98 -15.69 -8.79
CA VAL A 294 7.29 -14.45 -9.51
C VAL A 294 8.53 -14.71 -10.36
N GLY A 295 8.37 -14.63 -11.68
CA GLY A 295 9.42 -14.86 -12.66
C GLY A 295 10.32 -13.65 -12.90
N VAL A 296 11.29 -13.83 -13.80
CA VAL A 296 12.15 -12.75 -14.29
C VAL A 296 11.59 -12.24 -15.61
N GLY A 297 11.20 -10.96 -15.65
CA GLY A 297 10.81 -10.28 -16.88
C GLY A 297 11.90 -9.33 -17.36
N LYS A 298 11.50 -8.26 -18.07
CA LYS A 298 12.39 -7.18 -18.50
C LYS A 298 13.06 -6.50 -17.30
N GLY A 299 12.29 -6.25 -16.24
CA GLY A 299 12.78 -5.85 -14.92
C GLY A 299 12.79 -7.01 -13.93
N ILE A 300 13.59 -6.88 -12.88
CA ILE A 300 13.67 -7.83 -11.77
C ILE A 300 12.93 -7.25 -10.58
N ALA A 301 11.78 -7.83 -10.23
CA ALA A 301 11.01 -7.45 -9.05
C ALA A 301 11.86 -7.57 -7.77
N GLN A 302 11.73 -6.57 -6.89
CA GLN A 302 12.36 -6.54 -5.59
C GLN A 302 11.30 -6.90 -4.54
N PRO A 303 11.42 -8.04 -3.84
CA PRO A 303 10.48 -8.39 -2.78
C PRO A 303 10.46 -7.32 -1.70
N ARG A 304 9.27 -6.95 -1.24
CA ARG A 304 9.08 -5.87 -0.25
C ARG A 304 8.29 -6.30 0.98
N GLU A 305 7.68 -7.48 0.95
CA GLU A 305 6.88 -8.01 2.06
C GLU A 305 7.79 -8.74 3.04
N ILE A 306 7.59 -8.48 4.33
CA ILE A 306 8.14 -9.26 5.44
C ILE A 306 7.00 -10.06 6.06
N LEU A 307 7.18 -11.38 6.11
CA LEU A 307 6.25 -12.25 6.82
C LEU A 307 6.62 -12.23 8.31
N MET A 308 5.70 -11.78 9.16
CA MET A 308 5.86 -11.72 10.60
C MET A 308 5.09 -12.87 11.25
N LEU A 309 5.79 -13.73 11.98
CA LEU A 309 5.20 -14.89 12.65
C LEU A 309 5.08 -14.64 14.15
N TYR A 310 3.92 -14.96 14.71
CA TYR A 310 3.59 -14.80 16.13
C TYR A 310 2.70 -15.97 16.61
N ASP A 311 2.53 -16.09 17.93
CA ASP A 311 1.75 -17.10 18.64
C ASP A 311 0.78 -16.48 19.68
N ASP A 312 -0.14 -17.30 20.20
CA ASP A 312 -0.95 -17.08 21.42
C ASP A 312 -1.81 -15.81 21.54
N ALA A 313 -1.85 -14.94 20.52
CA ALA A 313 -2.70 -13.75 20.50
C ALA A 313 -3.98 -13.95 19.67
N ASP A 314 -5.12 -13.56 20.26
CA ASP A 314 -6.44 -13.55 19.59
C ASP A 314 -6.45 -12.61 18.38
N SER A 315 -5.69 -11.51 18.47
CA SER A 315 -5.57 -10.50 17.41
C SER A 315 -4.11 -10.25 17.02
N PRO A 316 -3.80 -10.11 15.72
CA PRO A 316 -2.46 -9.69 15.28
C PRO A 316 -2.09 -8.28 15.77
N MET A 317 -3.06 -7.46 16.18
CA MET A 317 -2.85 -6.11 16.72
C MET A 317 -2.11 -6.13 18.07
N ASP A 318 -2.29 -7.18 18.85
CA ASP A 318 -1.84 -7.30 20.24
C ASP A 318 -0.57 -8.16 20.35
N THR A 319 0.36 -7.95 19.41
CA THR A 319 1.56 -8.77 19.27
C THR A 319 2.82 -7.91 19.22
N ASN A 320 3.94 -8.42 19.75
CA ASN A 320 5.22 -7.71 19.70
C ASN A 320 5.68 -7.40 18.26
N VAL A 321 5.33 -8.27 17.29
CA VAL A 321 5.63 -8.00 15.88
C VAL A 321 4.88 -6.77 15.36
N ASN A 322 3.62 -6.55 15.77
CA ASN A 322 2.86 -5.38 15.36
C ASN A 322 3.21 -4.13 16.18
N TRP A 323 3.33 -4.26 17.50
CA TRP A 323 3.66 -3.13 18.39
C TRP A 323 5.04 -2.55 18.10
N TYR A 324 6.04 -3.39 17.79
CA TYR A 324 7.44 -2.95 17.79
C TYR A 324 8.15 -3.15 16.45
N ALA A 325 8.01 -4.30 15.80
CA ALA A 325 8.75 -4.56 14.55
C ALA A 325 8.15 -3.83 13.34
N ALA A 326 6.82 -3.75 13.25
CA ALA A 326 6.11 -3.23 12.08
C ALA A 326 6.54 -1.79 11.73
N MET A 327 6.58 -0.88 12.71
CA MET A 327 7.00 0.52 12.50
C MET A 327 8.39 0.62 11.86
N VAL A 328 9.35 -0.15 12.39
CA VAL A 328 10.74 -0.13 11.91
C VAL A 328 10.82 -0.63 10.47
N LEU A 329 10.12 -1.73 10.18
CA LEU A 329 10.08 -2.32 8.83
C LEU A 329 9.36 -1.41 7.83
N ASN A 330 8.22 -0.82 8.22
CA ASN A 330 7.50 0.16 7.41
C ASN A 330 8.39 1.37 7.09
N HIS A 331 9.09 1.93 8.08
CA HIS A 331 10.06 3.01 7.87
C HIS A 331 11.22 2.58 6.96
N MET A 332 11.64 1.32 6.99
CA MET A 332 12.67 0.81 6.07
C MET A 332 12.14 0.59 4.64
N GLY A 333 10.84 0.82 4.40
CA GLY A 333 10.22 0.67 3.10
C GLY A 333 9.69 -0.74 2.82
N TYR A 334 9.43 -1.54 3.86
CA TYR A 334 8.92 -2.91 3.74
C TYR A 334 7.47 -3.02 4.24
N ALA A 335 6.63 -3.66 3.43
CA ALA A 335 5.27 -4.04 3.79
C ALA A 335 5.32 -5.22 4.78
N THR A 336 4.32 -5.35 5.64
CA THR A 336 4.35 -6.35 6.73
C THR A 336 3.10 -7.19 6.75
N ARG A 337 3.28 -8.52 6.83
CA ARG A 337 2.17 -9.47 6.85
C ARG A 337 2.30 -10.37 8.09
N ALA A 338 1.41 -10.20 9.07
CA ALA A 338 1.40 -11.05 10.26
C ALA A 338 0.66 -12.37 10.02
N MET A 339 1.12 -13.45 10.66
CA MET A 339 0.50 -14.77 10.63
C MET A 339 0.63 -15.46 12.00
N ASN A 340 -0.50 -15.89 12.55
CA ASN A 340 -0.55 -16.68 13.78
C ASN A 340 -0.18 -18.13 13.45
N VAL A 341 0.92 -18.63 14.00
CA VAL A 341 1.42 -19.97 13.71
C VAL A 341 0.61 -21.08 14.40
N ASP A 342 -0.15 -20.76 15.44
CA ASP A 342 -0.98 -21.73 16.16
C ASP A 342 -2.29 -22.02 15.41
N THR A 343 -2.90 -20.99 14.81
CA THR A 343 -4.22 -21.11 14.18
C THR A 343 -4.16 -21.20 12.65
N GLN A 344 -3.03 -20.84 12.02
CA GLN A 344 -2.90 -20.79 10.57
C GLN A 344 -1.88 -21.79 10.01
N ALA A 345 -2.15 -22.25 8.78
CA ALA A 345 -1.23 -23.08 8.02
C ALA A 345 -0.13 -22.21 7.38
N LEU A 346 1.13 -22.52 7.68
CA LEU A 346 2.27 -21.87 7.03
C LEU A 346 2.26 -22.13 5.52
N PRO A 347 2.59 -21.14 4.68
CA PRO A 347 2.54 -21.29 3.22
C PRO A 347 3.42 -22.43 2.70
N ALA A 348 2.85 -23.32 1.89
CA ALA A 348 3.58 -24.41 1.23
C ALA A 348 4.32 -23.97 -0.04
N VAL A 349 3.94 -22.83 -0.63
CA VAL A 349 4.56 -22.30 -1.86
C VAL A 349 5.96 -21.75 -1.60
N PRO A 350 6.86 -21.70 -2.59
CA PRO A 350 8.19 -21.10 -2.42
C PRO A 350 8.11 -19.61 -2.01
N MET A 351 8.83 -19.23 -0.95
CA MET A 351 8.86 -17.85 -0.45
C MET A 351 9.95 -16.98 -1.11
N ARG A 352 11.00 -17.60 -1.66
CA ARG A 352 12.08 -16.89 -2.36
C ARG A 352 11.53 -16.10 -3.55
N GLY A 353 11.88 -14.81 -3.63
CA GLY A 353 11.39 -13.89 -4.65
C GLY A 353 9.96 -13.39 -4.43
N ARG A 354 9.28 -13.87 -3.38
CA ARG A 354 7.94 -13.41 -2.97
C ARG A 354 8.03 -12.47 -1.76
N ILE A 355 8.79 -12.84 -0.74
CA ILE A 355 9.05 -12.01 0.45
C ILE A 355 10.52 -11.63 0.52
N ALA A 356 10.82 -10.50 1.17
CA ALA A 356 12.19 -10.07 1.47
C ALA A 356 12.80 -10.84 2.65
N GLY A 357 11.97 -11.33 3.56
CA GLY A 357 12.42 -12.11 4.71
C GLY A 357 11.29 -12.48 5.66
N VAL A 358 11.65 -13.21 6.72
CA VAL A 358 10.75 -13.62 7.79
C VAL A 358 11.23 -13.01 9.11
N VAL A 359 10.31 -12.43 9.88
CA VAL A 359 10.56 -12.03 11.27
C VAL A 359 9.71 -12.91 12.18
N THR A 360 10.30 -13.50 13.21
CA THR A 360 9.54 -14.19 14.25
C THR A 360 9.68 -13.45 15.56
N TRP A 361 8.59 -13.34 16.32
CA TRP A 361 8.67 -12.88 17.70
C TRP A 361 7.63 -13.63 18.53
N PHE A 362 8.10 -14.65 19.23
CA PHE A 362 7.23 -15.54 19.98
C PHE A 362 7.19 -15.18 21.46
N SER A 363 6.06 -15.49 22.10
CA SER A 363 5.78 -15.16 23.50
C SER A 363 6.49 -16.09 24.50
N GLY A 364 6.81 -17.32 24.06
CA GLY A 364 7.50 -18.33 24.88
C GLY A 364 8.23 -19.41 24.07
N PRO A 365 9.01 -20.27 24.76
CA PRO A 365 9.87 -21.27 24.12
C PRO A 365 9.10 -22.50 23.58
N GLY A 366 7.86 -22.73 24.01
CA GLY A 366 7.08 -23.93 23.71
C GLY A 366 5.85 -23.65 22.84
N LEU A 367 6.04 -23.50 21.52
CA LEU A 367 4.92 -23.39 20.59
C LEU A 367 4.15 -24.71 20.48
N LYS A 368 2.81 -24.66 20.40
CA LYS A 368 1.93 -25.83 20.19
C LYS A 368 2.35 -26.65 18.96
N HIS A 369 2.91 -25.98 17.96
CA HIS A 369 3.35 -26.57 16.69
C HIS A 369 4.83 -26.27 16.36
N GLY A 370 5.71 -26.21 17.37
CA GLY A 370 7.12 -25.82 17.22
C GLY A 370 7.89 -26.56 16.12
N GLU A 371 7.74 -27.90 16.03
CA GLU A 371 8.44 -28.68 15.00
C GLU A 371 8.01 -28.33 13.57
N ARG A 372 6.70 -28.09 13.37
CA ARG A 372 6.18 -27.64 12.07
C ARG A 372 6.76 -26.28 11.67
N VAL A 373 6.90 -25.38 12.64
CA VAL A 373 7.50 -24.05 12.45
C VAL A 373 8.99 -24.19 12.13
N TYR A 374 9.74 -24.97 12.91
CA TYR A 374 11.16 -25.25 12.67
C TYR A 374 11.41 -25.77 11.26
N GLN A 375 10.71 -26.84 10.85
CA GLN A 375 10.87 -27.45 9.53
C GLN A 375 10.55 -26.45 8.41
N TRP A 376 9.54 -25.60 8.60
CA TRP A 376 9.21 -24.56 7.64
C TRP A 376 10.30 -23.49 7.54
N LEU A 377 10.78 -22.97 8.67
CA LEU A 377 11.86 -21.98 8.73
C LEU A 377 13.15 -22.52 8.09
N ARG A 378 13.53 -23.77 8.39
CA ARG A 378 14.69 -24.46 7.80
C ARG A 378 14.61 -24.51 6.28
N ARG A 379 13.44 -24.82 5.72
CA ARG A 379 13.23 -24.81 4.26
C ARG A 379 13.40 -23.41 3.67
N GLN A 380 12.87 -22.38 4.34
CA GLN A 380 13.01 -20.99 3.87
C GLN A 380 14.47 -20.55 3.89
N MET A 381 15.17 -20.78 5.01
CA MET A 381 16.61 -20.50 5.17
C MET A 381 17.44 -21.21 4.09
N LYS A 382 17.19 -22.50 3.84
CA LYS A 382 17.88 -23.28 2.80
C LYS A 382 17.60 -22.75 1.38
N SER A 383 16.39 -22.24 1.15
CA SER A 383 16.03 -21.56 -0.11
C SER A 383 16.62 -20.14 -0.22
N GLY A 384 17.35 -19.69 0.80
CA GLY A 384 18.00 -18.38 0.85
C GLY A 384 17.05 -17.21 1.16
N VAL A 385 15.91 -17.48 1.81
CA VAL A 385 15.07 -16.44 2.43
C VAL A 385 15.65 -16.11 3.80
N PRO A 386 16.07 -14.86 4.05
CA PRO A 386 16.60 -14.44 5.35
C PRO A 386 15.56 -14.51 6.47
N VAL A 387 15.98 -14.93 7.67
CA VAL A 387 15.12 -15.03 8.85
C VAL A 387 15.72 -14.25 10.03
N ALA A 388 14.92 -13.41 10.68
CA ALA A 388 15.25 -12.72 11.90
C ALA A 388 14.38 -13.24 13.05
N ILE A 389 15.01 -13.84 14.06
CA ILE A 389 14.33 -14.40 15.23
C ILE A 389 14.48 -13.44 16.41
N LEU A 390 13.37 -13.04 17.02
CA LEU A 390 13.33 -12.15 18.18
C LEU A 390 12.68 -12.83 19.38
N GLY A 391 13.26 -12.62 20.55
CA GLY A 391 12.77 -13.15 21.81
C GLY A 391 13.13 -14.62 21.98
N GLU A 392 12.36 -15.51 21.37
CA GLU A 392 12.50 -16.96 21.49
C GLU A 392 12.60 -17.62 20.11
N PHE A 393 13.25 -18.80 20.04
CA PHE A 393 13.37 -19.56 18.79
C PHE A 393 12.02 -20.08 18.27
N GLY A 394 11.07 -20.36 19.16
CA GLY A 394 9.77 -20.95 18.82
C GLY A 394 9.82 -22.45 18.51
N PHE A 395 10.92 -23.13 18.82
CA PHE A 395 11.09 -24.58 18.73
C PHE A 395 12.10 -25.02 19.79
N SER A 396 12.21 -26.33 20.01
CA SER A 396 13.13 -26.91 21.00
C SER A 396 14.57 -26.46 20.74
N ALA A 397 15.17 -25.76 21.69
CA ALA A 397 16.56 -25.30 21.63
C ALA A 397 17.55 -26.40 22.04
N ASP A 398 17.43 -27.59 21.44
CA ASP A 398 18.33 -28.73 21.66
C ASP A 398 19.45 -28.79 20.61
N ALA A 399 20.46 -29.63 20.86
CA ALA A 399 21.62 -29.80 20.00
C ALA A 399 21.25 -30.23 18.57
N GLY A 400 20.17 -31.01 18.38
CA GLY A 400 19.73 -31.47 17.07
C GLY A 400 19.21 -30.33 16.21
N HIS A 401 18.32 -29.50 16.77
CA HIS A 401 17.74 -28.37 16.07
C HIS A 401 18.76 -27.26 15.79
N LEU A 402 19.57 -26.92 16.79
CA LEU A 402 20.53 -25.82 16.74
C LEU A 402 21.74 -26.12 15.85
N SER A 403 22.27 -27.35 15.88
CA SER A 403 23.44 -27.72 15.06
C SER A 403 23.16 -27.57 13.56
N ALA A 404 21.94 -27.90 13.14
CA ALA A 404 21.50 -27.72 11.76
C ALA A 404 21.51 -26.24 11.33
N LEU A 405 21.33 -25.31 12.28
CA LEU A 405 21.40 -23.86 12.11
C LEU A 405 22.83 -23.30 12.26
N GLY A 406 23.84 -24.16 12.47
CA GLY A 406 25.21 -23.75 12.71
C GLY A 406 25.43 -23.17 14.12
N ILE A 407 24.61 -23.57 15.09
CA ILE A 407 24.69 -23.14 16.49
C ILE A 407 24.99 -24.38 17.35
N GLY A 408 26.09 -24.35 18.09
CA GLY A 408 26.42 -25.35 19.10
C GLY A 408 25.76 -25.02 20.43
N LEU A 409 25.30 -26.07 21.13
CA LEU A 409 24.78 -25.98 22.49
C LEU A 409 25.81 -26.58 23.46
N GLY A 410 26.29 -25.77 24.41
CA GLY A 410 27.15 -26.22 25.50
C GLY A 410 26.37 -26.95 26.59
N ALA A 411 27.09 -27.48 27.58
CA ALA A 411 26.46 -28.09 28.75
C ALA A 411 25.78 -27.04 29.63
N ASP A 412 24.66 -27.42 30.24
CA ASP A 412 23.94 -26.55 31.17
C ASP A 412 24.86 -26.06 32.30
N PRO A 413 24.79 -24.76 32.68
CA PRO A 413 25.59 -24.24 33.77
C PRO A 413 25.28 -24.98 35.09
N ALA A 414 26.30 -25.13 35.93
CA ALA A 414 26.11 -25.73 37.25
C ALA A 414 25.07 -24.93 38.07
N PRO A 415 24.20 -25.62 38.85
CA PRO A 415 23.25 -24.96 39.75
C PRO A 415 23.96 -24.05 40.77
N GLY A 416 23.41 -22.86 41.03
CA GLY A 416 23.90 -21.95 42.09
C GLY A 416 23.92 -20.47 41.69
N LEU A 417 24.10 -19.60 42.70
CA LEU A 417 24.28 -18.15 42.52
C LEU A 417 25.68 -17.89 41.93
N LYS A 418 25.73 -17.55 40.64
CA LYS A 418 26.98 -17.25 39.92
C LYS A 418 26.88 -15.89 39.23
N THR A 419 28.02 -15.21 39.11
CA THR A 419 28.11 -13.92 38.42
C THR A 419 27.93 -14.12 36.91
N VAL A 420 27.10 -13.26 36.31
CA VAL A 420 26.92 -13.19 34.86
C VAL A 420 27.39 -11.81 34.41
N SER A 421 28.10 -11.77 33.29
CA SER A 421 28.68 -10.53 32.75
C SER A 421 28.51 -10.46 31.23
N VAL A 422 28.45 -9.25 30.68
CA VAL A 422 28.52 -9.04 29.24
C VAL A 422 30.01 -9.08 28.86
N SER A 423 30.42 -10.09 28.08
CA SER A 423 31.82 -10.24 27.67
C SER A 423 32.15 -9.43 26.41
N SER A 424 31.18 -9.24 25.51
CA SER A 424 31.34 -8.42 24.30
C SER A 424 30.00 -7.89 23.82
N SER A 425 29.99 -6.68 23.24
CA SER A 425 28.79 -6.00 22.75
C SER A 425 29.11 -5.08 21.56
N ASP A 426 28.40 -5.23 20.44
CA ASP A 426 28.48 -4.35 19.27
C ASP A 426 27.49 -3.18 19.41
N ALA A 427 28.02 -1.99 19.72
CA ALA A 427 27.22 -0.77 19.93
C ALA A 427 26.40 -0.33 18.70
N SER A 428 26.66 -0.87 17.50
CA SER A 428 25.82 -0.60 16.32
C SER A 428 24.51 -1.42 16.31
N LEU A 429 24.50 -2.54 17.04
CA LEU A 429 23.41 -3.51 17.11
C LEU A 429 22.75 -3.58 18.49
N THR A 430 23.45 -3.26 19.58
CA THR A 430 22.92 -3.35 20.94
C THR A 430 23.19 -2.08 21.74
N GLY A 431 22.47 -1.89 22.84
CA GLY A 431 22.56 -0.68 23.66
C GLY A 431 21.86 0.54 23.05
N PHE A 432 20.82 0.34 22.22
CA PHE A 432 20.22 1.40 21.40
C PHE A 432 19.52 2.51 22.21
N GLU A 433 18.49 2.17 22.98
CA GLU A 433 17.79 3.10 23.90
C GLU A 433 18.03 2.74 25.37
N ASN A 434 18.43 1.50 25.62
CA ASN A 434 18.80 0.99 26.94
C ASN A 434 20.02 0.06 26.82
N PRO A 435 21.02 0.13 27.72
CA PRO A 435 22.20 -0.75 27.67
C PRO A 435 21.82 -2.22 27.86
N ALA A 436 22.52 -3.10 27.15
CA ALA A 436 22.44 -4.54 27.39
C ALA A 436 23.07 -4.87 28.76
N ARG A 437 22.30 -5.51 29.65
CA ARG A 437 22.76 -5.95 30.97
C ARG A 437 22.65 -7.46 31.06
N ALA A 438 23.69 -8.10 31.57
CA ALA A 438 23.72 -9.53 31.81
C ALA A 438 22.55 -9.97 32.70
N SER A 439 21.85 -11.04 32.30
CA SER A 439 20.75 -11.64 33.07
C SER A 439 21.05 -13.12 33.36
N PRO A 440 21.04 -13.56 34.63
CA PRO A 440 21.27 -14.95 34.99
C PRO A 440 20.08 -15.88 34.71
N GLY A 441 18.86 -15.35 34.60
CA GLY A 441 17.64 -16.16 34.47
C GLY A 441 17.49 -16.86 33.13
N ASN A 442 18.16 -16.38 32.07
CA ASN A 442 17.92 -16.80 30.68
C ASN A 442 19.23 -17.19 29.95
N PHE A 443 20.26 -17.65 30.67
CA PHE A 443 21.53 -17.99 30.04
C PHE A 443 21.45 -19.34 29.31
N ILE A 444 21.70 -19.35 28.00
CA ILE A 444 21.79 -20.56 27.18
C ILE A 444 23.19 -20.60 26.55
N PRO A 445 24.03 -21.64 26.78
CA PRO A 445 25.43 -21.67 26.32
C PRO A 445 25.53 -21.89 24.80
N LEU A 446 25.19 -20.87 24.01
CA LEU A 446 25.17 -20.91 22.56
C LEU A 446 26.51 -20.46 21.97
N ALA A 447 27.09 -21.32 21.13
CA ALA A 447 28.32 -21.03 20.37
C ALA A 447 28.03 -21.03 18.86
N LEU A 448 28.47 -19.99 18.14
CA LEU A 448 28.30 -19.92 16.70
C LEU A 448 29.41 -20.72 15.98
N GLN A 449 29.01 -21.64 15.08
CA GLN A 449 29.95 -22.27 14.15
C GLN A 449 30.30 -21.34 12.98
N GLN A 450 29.32 -20.55 12.54
CA GLN A 450 29.45 -19.55 11.48
C GLN A 450 28.63 -18.30 11.82
N GLY A 451 29.15 -17.14 11.44
CA GLY A 451 28.51 -15.84 11.68
C GLY A 451 29.27 -15.00 12.69
N ARG A 452 28.59 -13.98 13.23
CA ARG A 452 29.16 -13.00 14.15
C ARG A 452 28.23 -12.80 15.33
N SER A 453 28.77 -12.96 16.54
CA SER A 453 28.08 -12.55 17.77
C SER A 453 28.14 -11.03 17.89
N ALA A 454 26.98 -10.40 18.10
CA ALA A 454 26.82 -8.98 18.39
C ALA A 454 26.65 -8.71 19.89
N LEU A 455 26.26 -9.72 20.67
CA LEU A 455 26.24 -9.68 22.13
C LEU A 455 26.64 -11.03 22.67
N THR A 456 27.69 -11.07 23.47
CA THR A 456 28.15 -12.27 24.17
C THR A 456 28.03 -12.07 25.67
N VAL A 457 27.42 -13.04 26.33
CA VAL A 457 27.23 -13.08 27.78
C VAL A 457 28.05 -14.24 28.31
N ALA A 458 28.71 -14.06 29.46
CA ALA A 458 29.52 -15.08 30.10
C ALA A 458 28.95 -15.46 31.46
N ARG A 459 28.88 -16.76 31.73
CA ARG A 459 28.49 -17.35 33.01
C ARG A 459 29.33 -18.61 33.24
N ASP A 460 30.03 -18.67 34.37
CA ASP A 460 30.76 -19.87 34.83
C ASP A 460 31.73 -20.47 33.77
N GLY A 461 32.48 -19.60 33.09
CA GLY A 461 33.42 -19.99 32.01
C GLY A 461 32.75 -20.36 30.69
N GLN A 462 31.42 -20.52 30.65
CA GLN A 462 30.63 -20.69 29.44
C GLN A 462 30.27 -19.33 28.83
N GLN A 463 30.01 -19.33 27.51
CA GLN A 463 29.56 -18.16 26.76
C GLN A 463 28.25 -18.43 26.05
N GLU A 464 27.45 -17.38 25.93
CA GLU A 464 26.23 -17.31 25.16
C GLU A 464 26.37 -16.22 24.11
N ALA A 465 26.31 -16.58 22.83
CA ALA A 465 26.06 -15.62 21.76
C ALA A 465 24.57 -15.25 21.73
N ALA A 466 24.16 -14.29 22.55
CA ALA A 466 22.75 -13.94 22.79
C ALA A 466 22.10 -13.14 21.64
N VAL A 467 22.91 -12.38 20.90
CA VAL A 467 22.51 -11.68 19.67
C VAL A 467 23.53 -12.01 18.59
N ALA A 468 23.08 -12.47 17.42
CA ALA A 468 23.98 -12.90 16.36
C ALA A 468 23.44 -12.62 14.96
N ILE A 469 24.37 -12.41 14.03
CA ILE A 469 24.14 -12.42 12.58
C ILE A 469 24.78 -13.68 12.00
N THR A 470 23.99 -14.49 11.28
CA THR A 470 24.37 -15.81 10.77
C THR A 470 24.27 -15.87 9.24
N PRO A 471 24.79 -16.93 8.59
CA PRO A 471 24.65 -17.11 7.14
C PRO A 471 23.20 -17.30 6.66
N TRP A 472 22.26 -17.69 7.53
CA TRP A 472 20.84 -17.81 7.18
C TRP A 472 20.03 -16.56 7.57
N GLY A 473 20.50 -15.78 8.55
CA GLY A 473 19.88 -14.50 8.91
C GLY A 473 20.42 -13.94 10.22
N GLY A 474 19.62 -13.92 11.28
CA GLY A 474 20.08 -13.51 12.60
C GLY A 474 19.06 -13.79 13.70
N TYR A 475 19.50 -13.71 14.95
CA TYR A 475 18.63 -13.83 16.11
C TYR A 475 19.03 -12.84 17.22
N ALA A 476 18.06 -12.44 18.04
CA ALA A 476 18.26 -11.70 19.27
C ALA A 476 17.32 -12.28 20.33
N LEU A 477 17.88 -12.90 21.37
CA LEU A 477 17.10 -13.62 22.39
C LEU A 477 16.71 -12.72 23.56
N SER A 478 15.61 -13.05 24.22
CA SER A 478 15.18 -12.41 25.47
C SER A 478 16.22 -12.64 26.57
N PRO A 479 16.55 -11.63 27.40
CA PRO A 479 15.91 -10.33 27.51
C PRO A 479 16.61 -9.21 26.70
N TYR A 480 17.41 -9.55 25.69
CA TYR A 480 18.30 -8.59 24.99
C TYR A 480 17.65 -7.90 23.78
N VAL A 481 16.35 -8.13 23.55
CA VAL A 481 15.58 -7.40 22.52
C VAL A 481 15.05 -6.08 23.09
N LEU A 482 14.26 -6.16 24.16
CA LEU A 482 13.62 -5.04 24.85
C LEU A 482 13.92 -5.10 26.34
N ALA A 483 14.10 -3.92 26.94
CA ALA A 483 14.09 -3.75 28.39
C ALA A 483 12.68 -3.40 28.86
N ASN A 484 12.08 -4.26 29.68
CA ASN A 484 10.84 -3.95 30.37
C ASN A 484 11.15 -3.07 31.58
N LEU A 485 10.57 -1.88 31.61
CA LEU A 485 10.72 -0.90 32.68
C LEU A 485 9.61 -1.07 33.72
N PRO A 486 9.86 -0.69 35.00
CA PRO A 486 8.84 -0.70 36.03
C PRO A 486 7.59 0.06 35.57
N ARG A 487 6.43 -0.57 35.72
CA ARG A 487 5.15 -0.07 35.26
C ARG A 487 4.74 1.26 35.91
N GLY A 488 5.16 1.50 37.15
CA GLY A 488 4.78 2.70 37.92
C GLY A 488 3.26 2.79 38.10
N THR A 489 2.69 3.95 37.77
CA THR A 489 1.25 4.25 37.88
C THR A 489 0.44 3.88 36.64
N LEU A 490 1.04 3.24 35.62
CA LEU A 490 0.30 2.80 34.43
C LEU A 490 -0.72 1.71 34.78
N ASP A 491 -1.72 1.52 33.93
CA ASP A 491 -2.81 0.54 34.14
C ASP A 491 -2.36 -0.93 34.02
N LYS A 492 -3.20 -1.86 34.55
CA LYS A 492 -3.21 -3.34 34.30
C LYS A 492 -2.28 -3.83 33.20
N ASN A 493 -2.60 -3.32 32.02
CA ASN A 493 -2.28 -3.90 30.74
C ASN A 493 -1.26 -3.05 29.99
N GLN A 494 -0.69 -2.02 30.62
CA GLN A 494 0.31 -1.14 30.03
C GLN A 494 1.70 -1.51 30.54
N SER A 495 2.67 -1.62 29.64
CA SER A 495 4.08 -1.81 29.98
C SER A 495 4.93 -0.74 29.31
N ARG A 496 6.02 -0.33 29.95
CA ARG A 496 7.03 0.53 29.33
C ARG A 496 8.15 -0.36 28.84
N ALA A 497 8.43 -0.31 27.54
CA ALA A 497 9.57 -0.99 26.95
C ALA A 497 10.57 0.03 26.40
N ARG A 498 11.83 -0.38 26.28
CA ARG A 498 12.86 0.35 25.53
C ARG A 498 13.68 -0.63 24.72
N TRP A 499 14.10 -0.24 23.53
CA TRP A 499 14.96 -1.07 22.70
C TRP A 499 16.35 -1.23 23.30
N ILE A 500 16.76 -2.48 23.54
CA ILE A 500 18.17 -2.81 23.76
C ILE A 500 18.82 -3.05 22.40
N LEU A 501 18.19 -3.87 21.57
CA LEU A 501 18.57 -4.10 20.17
C LEU A 501 18.34 -2.83 19.36
N ASN A 502 19.27 -2.44 18.48
CA ASN A 502 19.02 -1.44 17.46
C ASN A 502 18.25 -2.09 16.30
N PRO A 503 16.92 -1.88 16.19
CA PRO A 503 16.12 -2.68 15.28
C PRO A 503 16.40 -2.32 13.81
N PHE A 504 16.76 -1.07 13.51
CA PHE A 504 17.09 -0.64 12.13
C PHE A 504 18.37 -1.29 11.61
N THR A 505 19.39 -1.43 12.46
CA THR A 505 20.65 -2.08 12.07
C THR A 505 20.48 -3.58 12.03
N PHE A 506 19.81 -4.16 13.03
CA PHE A 506 19.58 -5.59 13.11
C PHE A 506 18.77 -6.11 11.94
N PHE A 507 17.58 -5.55 11.65
CA PHE A 507 16.78 -6.02 10.53
C PHE A 507 17.50 -5.86 9.19
N ARG A 508 18.25 -4.77 8.98
CA ARG A 508 19.04 -4.60 7.76
C ARG A 508 20.07 -5.71 7.58
N GLN A 509 20.79 -6.08 8.64
CA GLN A 509 21.83 -7.12 8.58
C GLN A 509 21.23 -8.53 8.56
N ALA A 510 20.34 -8.85 9.49
CA ALA A 510 19.74 -10.18 9.64
C ALA A 510 18.88 -10.56 8.44
N LEU A 511 18.12 -9.60 7.89
CA LEU A 511 17.27 -9.86 6.71
C LEU A 511 17.96 -9.52 5.38
N ARG A 512 19.22 -9.07 5.41
CA ARG A 512 20.01 -8.68 4.21
C ARG A 512 19.27 -7.67 3.32
N LEU A 513 18.66 -6.67 3.94
CA LEU A 513 17.80 -5.72 3.25
C LEU A 513 18.64 -4.74 2.44
N ASP A 514 18.38 -4.71 1.14
CA ASP A 514 19.00 -3.76 0.21
C ASP A 514 18.62 -2.31 0.53
N THR A 515 19.48 -1.38 0.16
CA THR A 515 19.15 0.05 0.18
C THR A 515 18.36 0.40 -1.09
N LEU A 516 17.05 0.19 -1.03
CA LEU A 516 16.10 0.57 -2.07
C LEU A 516 15.44 1.93 -1.74
N PRO A 517 14.86 2.64 -2.73
CA PRO A 517 13.87 3.67 -2.47
C PRO A 517 12.74 3.09 -1.60
N ALA A 518 12.40 3.79 -0.53
CA ALA A 518 11.34 3.41 0.39
C ALA A 518 10.13 4.31 0.13
N PHE A 519 8.97 3.75 -0.21
CA PHE A 519 7.72 4.52 -0.20
C PHE A 519 7.49 5.18 1.17
N ASP A 520 6.99 6.41 1.19
CA ASP A 520 6.98 7.27 2.37
C ASP A 520 5.58 7.82 2.69
N THR A 521 4.96 7.22 3.70
CA THR A 521 3.58 7.53 4.11
C THR A 521 3.42 8.83 4.91
N THR A 522 4.52 9.56 5.15
CA THR A 522 4.54 10.75 6.00
C THR A 522 4.57 12.05 5.21
N THR A 523 4.76 11.96 3.89
CA THR A 523 5.10 13.09 3.02
C THR A 523 4.27 13.04 1.74
N ALA A 524 3.77 14.21 1.32
CA ALA A 524 3.26 14.39 -0.04
C ALA A 524 3.76 15.71 -0.61
N SER A 525 4.12 15.69 -1.90
CA SER A 525 4.65 16.87 -2.60
C SER A 525 5.77 17.58 -1.83
N GLY A 526 6.69 16.81 -1.23
CA GLY A 526 7.87 17.32 -0.53
C GLY A 526 7.65 17.88 0.89
N ASN A 527 6.41 18.02 1.38
CA ASN A 527 6.12 18.45 2.76
C ASN A 527 5.52 17.31 3.59
N ARG A 528 5.67 17.40 4.92
CA ARG A 528 5.02 16.46 5.85
C ARG A 528 3.49 16.61 5.76
N LEU A 529 2.77 15.49 5.83
CA LEU A 529 1.32 15.50 5.83
C LEU A 529 0.75 16.15 7.11
N LEU A 530 -0.41 16.79 6.98
CA LEU A 530 -1.21 17.31 8.09
C LEU A 530 -2.68 16.94 7.91
N PHE A 531 -3.31 16.41 8.94
CA PHE A 531 -4.75 16.20 8.97
C PHE A 531 -5.28 16.19 10.41
N ALA A 532 -6.58 16.35 10.56
CA ALA A 532 -7.26 16.18 11.84
C ALA A 532 -8.39 15.15 11.71
N HIS A 533 -8.71 14.48 12.80
CA HIS A 533 -9.96 13.74 12.91
C HIS A 533 -10.45 13.73 14.34
N PHE A 534 -11.75 13.49 14.49
CA PHE A 534 -12.30 13.22 15.80
C PHE A 534 -13.35 12.12 15.78
N ASP A 535 -13.31 11.36 16.88
CA ASP A 535 -14.27 10.32 17.18
C ASP A 535 -15.58 10.93 17.68
N GLY A 536 -16.67 10.20 17.45
CA GLY A 536 -18.03 10.63 17.77
C GLY A 536 -18.31 10.81 19.27
N ASP A 537 -17.40 10.39 20.14
CA ASP A 537 -17.57 10.35 21.58
C ASP A 537 -17.83 11.72 22.19
N GLY A 538 -18.81 11.75 23.09
CA GLY A 538 -19.08 12.91 23.91
C GLY A 538 -19.75 14.05 23.17
N PHE A 539 -20.41 13.81 22.02
CA PHE A 539 -21.17 14.82 21.28
C PHE A 539 -22.09 15.63 22.21
N ALA A 540 -22.87 14.92 23.02
CA ALA A 540 -23.84 15.48 23.95
C ALA A 540 -23.26 15.98 25.30
N SER A 541 -21.95 15.82 25.54
CA SER A 541 -21.32 16.23 26.80
C SER A 541 -21.59 17.70 27.10
N GLY A 542 -22.02 18.04 28.32
CA GLY A 542 -22.26 19.43 28.71
C GLY A 542 -20.95 20.22 28.84
N SER A 543 -20.91 21.43 28.27
CA SER A 543 -19.73 22.31 28.40
C SER A 543 -19.73 23.11 29.70
N TYR A 544 -18.56 23.12 30.36
CA TYR A 544 -18.27 23.93 31.55
C TYR A 544 -17.58 25.25 31.20
N ILE A 545 -17.44 25.55 29.91
CA ILE A 545 -16.84 26.79 29.41
C ILE A 545 -17.89 27.89 29.50
N ALA A 546 -17.56 29.02 30.14
CA ALA A 546 -18.53 30.07 30.46
C ALA A 546 -19.35 30.55 29.24
N ALA A 547 -18.71 30.78 28.09
CA ALA A 547 -19.37 31.21 26.86
C ALA A 547 -20.32 30.16 26.23
N TYR A 548 -20.19 28.89 26.64
CA TYR A 548 -20.94 27.76 26.12
C TYR A 548 -21.70 27.01 27.22
N ARG A 549 -21.94 27.67 28.36
CA ARG A 549 -22.63 27.05 29.49
C ARG A 549 -23.97 26.46 29.02
N SER A 550 -24.21 25.20 29.38
CA SER A 550 -25.41 24.43 28.98
C SER A 550 -25.53 24.11 27.49
N GLN A 551 -24.51 24.37 26.67
CA GLN A 551 -24.42 23.86 25.30
C GLN A 551 -23.67 22.52 25.27
N PRO A 552 -23.97 21.63 24.29
CA PRO A 552 -23.19 20.42 24.08
C PRO A 552 -21.76 20.74 23.62
N ALA A 553 -20.81 19.89 23.97
CA ALA A 553 -19.40 20.02 23.63
C ALA A 553 -19.19 20.05 22.11
N ALA A 554 -20.03 19.33 21.36
CA ALA A 554 -20.09 19.43 19.90
C ALA A 554 -20.29 20.86 19.40
N LYS A 555 -21.15 21.68 20.02
CA LYS A 555 -21.33 23.09 19.63
C LYS A 555 -20.04 23.88 19.82
N VAL A 556 -19.32 23.61 20.90
CA VAL A 556 -18.03 24.25 21.19
C VAL A 556 -16.98 23.87 20.13
N ILE A 557 -16.89 22.59 19.76
CA ILE A 557 -15.96 22.14 18.71
C ILE A 557 -16.31 22.77 17.36
N LEU A 558 -17.59 22.81 16.99
CA LEU A 558 -18.03 23.49 15.76
C LEU A 558 -17.56 24.95 15.73
N ASP A 559 -17.86 25.72 16.78
CA ASP A 559 -17.63 27.16 16.79
C ASP A 559 -16.16 27.53 17.01
N ALA A 560 -15.50 26.87 17.97
CA ALA A 560 -14.17 27.27 18.44
C ALA A 560 -13.03 26.58 17.67
N ILE A 561 -13.31 25.45 16.99
CA ILE A 561 -12.32 24.67 16.25
C ILE A 561 -12.66 24.63 14.76
N LEU A 562 -13.76 23.97 14.36
CA LEU A 562 -14.01 23.69 12.94
C LEU A 562 -14.27 24.95 12.10
N GLN A 563 -14.98 25.94 12.65
CA GLN A 563 -15.20 27.22 11.96
C GLN A 563 -13.95 28.12 11.94
N ARG A 564 -12.99 27.88 12.83
CA ARG A 564 -11.78 28.70 12.99
C ARG A 564 -10.58 28.15 12.22
N TYR A 565 -10.38 26.83 12.24
CA TYR A 565 -9.23 26.16 11.63
C TYR A 565 -9.69 25.39 10.39
N HIS A 566 -9.44 25.98 9.22
CA HIS A 566 -9.87 25.40 7.92
C HIS A 566 -8.83 24.40 7.40
N ILE A 567 -8.59 23.33 8.16
CA ILE A 567 -7.77 22.20 7.73
C ILE A 567 -8.65 20.98 7.47
N PRO A 568 -8.25 20.08 6.55
CA PRO A 568 -8.97 18.85 6.29
C PRO A 568 -9.17 18.04 7.57
N THR A 569 -10.44 17.82 7.92
CA THR A 569 -10.85 17.17 9.16
C THR A 569 -11.87 16.08 8.86
N ALA A 570 -11.69 14.88 9.39
CA ALA A 570 -12.78 13.89 9.39
C ALA A 570 -13.60 14.03 10.68
N ALA A 571 -14.91 14.24 10.52
CA ALA A 571 -15.86 14.35 11.62
C ALA A 571 -16.72 13.09 11.64
N SER A 572 -16.59 12.26 12.69
CA SER A 572 -17.48 11.11 12.87
C SER A 572 -18.51 11.35 13.97
N VAL A 573 -19.57 10.54 13.93
CA VAL A 573 -20.65 10.52 14.92
C VAL A 573 -21.09 9.08 15.17
N ILE A 574 -21.61 8.82 16.36
CA ILE A 574 -22.24 7.54 16.71
C ILE A 574 -23.69 7.59 16.23
N ALA A 575 -24.07 6.76 15.26
CA ALA A 575 -25.32 6.97 14.52
C ALA A 575 -26.59 6.87 15.40
N SER A 576 -26.58 6.01 16.43
CA SER A 576 -27.69 5.85 17.37
C SER A 576 -28.03 7.11 18.17
N GLU A 577 -27.11 8.08 18.30
CA GLU A 577 -27.34 9.34 19.00
C GLU A 577 -28.28 10.29 18.25
N PHE A 578 -28.56 10.01 16.98
CA PHE A 578 -29.29 10.91 16.09
C PHE A 578 -30.63 10.35 15.62
N VAL A 579 -30.91 9.05 15.79
CA VAL A 579 -32.15 8.42 15.29
C VAL A 579 -33.28 8.47 16.31
N ASP A 580 -34.53 8.48 15.81
CA ASP A 580 -35.70 8.33 16.67
C ASP A 580 -35.73 6.91 17.25
N GLY A 581 -35.97 6.77 18.56
CA GLY A 581 -35.84 5.48 19.26
C GLY A 581 -34.40 5.07 19.59
N GLY A 582 -33.40 5.90 19.24
CA GLY A 582 -32.00 5.71 19.59
C GLY A 582 -31.67 6.15 21.03
N LEU A 583 -30.42 6.56 21.25
CA LEU A 583 -29.91 6.87 22.59
C LEU A 583 -30.57 8.10 23.24
N TYR A 584 -30.97 9.10 22.44
CA TYR A 584 -31.48 10.38 22.92
C TYR A 584 -32.96 10.63 22.56
N ARG A 585 -33.64 11.40 23.41
CA ARG A 585 -35.07 11.73 23.25
C ARG A 585 -35.29 12.82 22.19
N PRO A 586 -36.49 12.94 21.59
CA PRO A 586 -36.77 13.92 20.53
C PRO A 586 -36.36 15.38 20.85
N LYS A 587 -36.53 15.82 22.10
CA LYS A 587 -36.11 17.17 22.53
C LYS A 587 -34.60 17.42 22.39
N GLN A 588 -33.78 16.40 22.64
CA GLN A 588 -32.33 16.46 22.48
C GLN A 588 -31.94 16.37 21.00
N LEU A 589 -32.61 15.50 20.24
CA LEU A 589 -32.39 15.35 18.80
C LEU A 589 -32.64 16.65 18.03
N ALA A 590 -33.62 17.45 18.46
CA ALA A 590 -33.88 18.78 17.92
C ALA A 590 -32.70 19.77 18.08
N ILE A 591 -31.79 19.52 19.04
CA ILE A 591 -30.57 20.30 19.27
C ILE A 591 -29.38 19.67 18.53
N TYR A 592 -29.22 18.34 18.61
CA TYR A 592 -28.02 17.66 18.11
C TYR A 592 -27.96 17.55 16.59
N ARG A 593 -29.09 17.24 15.93
CA ARG A 593 -29.14 17.09 14.46
C ARG A 593 -28.71 18.37 13.72
N PRO A 594 -29.17 19.58 14.09
CA PRO A 594 -28.68 20.82 13.47
C PRO A 594 -27.16 21.04 13.62
N ILE A 595 -26.59 20.70 14.78
CA ILE A 595 -25.15 20.85 15.03
C ILE A 595 -24.36 19.91 14.13
N ALA A 596 -24.73 18.63 14.06
CA ALA A 596 -24.05 17.65 13.21
C ALA A 596 -24.14 18.02 11.71
N ARG A 597 -25.32 18.45 11.24
CA ARG A 597 -25.51 18.96 9.87
C ARG A 597 -24.63 20.17 9.58
N ALA A 598 -24.53 21.10 10.52
CA ALA A 598 -23.67 22.28 10.38
C ALA A 598 -22.18 21.91 10.31
N MET A 599 -21.73 20.91 11.09
CA MET A 599 -20.37 20.38 10.98
C MET A 599 -20.11 19.78 9.60
N PHE A 600 -20.99 18.88 9.13
CA PHE A 600 -20.81 18.17 7.86
C PHE A 600 -20.91 19.09 6.63
N ALA A 601 -21.61 20.22 6.74
CA ALA A 601 -21.69 21.24 5.70
C ALA A 601 -20.36 21.97 5.43
N LEU A 602 -19.41 21.98 6.37
CA LEU A 602 -18.15 22.71 6.21
C LEU A 602 -17.28 22.10 5.09
N PRO A 603 -16.74 22.87 4.13
CA PRO A 603 -16.00 22.34 2.98
C PRO A 603 -14.76 21.50 3.33
N TRP A 604 -14.06 21.88 4.39
CA TRP A 604 -12.86 21.17 4.89
C TRP A 604 -13.18 20.04 5.88
N VAL A 605 -14.46 19.63 5.99
CA VAL A 605 -14.88 18.47 6.79
C VAL A 605 -15.31 17.32 5.88
N GLU A 606 -14.70 16.15 6.02
CA GLU A 606 -15.23 14.89 5.48
C GLU A 606 -16.02 14.13 6.54
N ILE A 607 -17.01 13.36 6.09
CA ILE A 607 -17.96 12.69 7.00
C ILE A 607 -17.43 11.30 7.33
N GLY A 608 -17.33 11.00 8.62
CA GLY A 608 -17.03 9.68 9.14
C GLY A 608 -18.22 9.00 9.81
N SER A 609 -18.21 7.68 9.88
CA SER A 609 -19.03 6.91 10.82
C SER A 609 -18.18 6.49 12.02
N HIS A 610 -18.74 6.63 13.23
CA HIS A 610 -18.18 6.05 14.45
C HIS A 610 -19.09 4.94 14.97
N THR A 611 -19.51 4.07 14.05
CA THR A 611 -20.43 2.93 14.26
C THR A 611 -21.86 3.35 14.61
N TYR A 612 -22.74 2.37 14.85
CA TYR A 612 -24.11 2.61 15.28
C TYR A 612 -24.20 2.75 16.79
N SER A 613 -23.67 1.79 17.54
CA SER A 613 -23.82 1.70 19.00
C SER A 613 -22.52 1.92 19.79
N HIS A 614 -21.40 2.18 19.12
CA HIS A 614 -20.08 2.31 19.74
C HIS A 614 -19.69 1.06 20.54
N PRO A 615 -19.36 -0.07 19.86
CA PRO A 615 -18.70 -1.19 20.51
C PRO A 615 -17.44 -0.72 21.27
N PHE A 616 -17.40 -0.99 22.57
CA PHE A 616 -16.24 -0.78 23.44
C PHE A 616 -15.28 -1.96 23.40
N ASP A 617 -15.81 -3.18 23.28
CA ASP A 617 -15.07 -4.44 23.13
C ASP A 617 -15.65 -5.19 21.93
N TRP A 618 -14.95 -5.08 20.80
CA TRP A 618 -15.42 -5.67 19.54
C TRP A 618 -15.42 -7.20 19.61
N SER A 619 -14.31 -7.77 20.09
CA SER A 619 -14.14 -9.22 20.16
C SER A 619 -15.26 -9.86 20.99
N ALA A 620 -15.56 -9.33 22.18
CA ALA A 620 -16.60 -9.90 23.02
C ALA A 620 -17.99 -9.86 22.34
N LEU A 621 -18.34 -8.76 21.67
CA LEU A 621 -19.63 -8.61 20.99
C LEU A 621 -19.74 -9.45 19.71
N GLU A 622 -18.64 -9.61 18.98
CA GLU A 622 -18.56 -10.50 17.82
C GLU A 622 -18.77 -11.97 18.22
N HIS A 623 -18.25 -12.37 19.39
CA HIS A 623 -18.43 -13.72 19.93
C HIS A 623 -19.82 -13.95 20.56
N ASP A 624 -20.35 -12.99 21.33
CA ASP A 624 -21.70 -13.07 21.91
C ASP A 624 -22.46 -11.73 21.81
N PRO A 625 -23.27 -11.55 20.76
CA PRO A 625 -24.09 -10.34 20.58
C PRO A 625 -25.07 -10.07 21.74
N ARG A 626 -25.40 -11.07 22.57
CA ARG A 626 -26.32 -10.90 23.72
C ARG A 626 -25.70 -10.10 24.86
N LEU A 627 -24.39 -9.85 24.81
CA LEU A 627 -23.69 -8.94 25.71
C LEU A 627 -24.04 -7.46 25.46
N SER A 628 -24.77 -7.16 24.38
CA SER A 628 -25.22 -5.82 24.05
C SER A 628 -25.94 -5.15 25.21
N ALA A 629 -25.46 -3.97 25.62
CA ALA A 629 -26.00 -3.26 26.78
C ALA A 629 -27.48 -2.88 26.59
N GLY A 630 -27.92 -2.65 25.34
CA GLY A 630 -29.30 -2.34 24.98
C GLY A 630 -30.35 -3.39 25.37
N LEU A 631 -29.94 -4.65 25.54
CA LEU A 631 -30.81 -5.77 25.93
C LEU A 631 -31.03 -5.86 27.45
N HIS A 632 -30.14 -5.27 28.23
CA HIS A 632 -30.12 -5.37 29.70
C HIS A 632 -30.66 -4.11 30.39
N LEU A 633 -31.31 -3.23 29.63
CA LEU A 633 -32.04 -2.10 30.18
C LEU A 633 -33.22 -2.62 31.03
N LYS A 634 -33.19 -2.34 32.34
CA LYS A 634 -34.32 -2.66 33.24
C LYS A 634 -35.61 -2.00 32.71
N THR A 635 -36.70 -2.76 32.73
CA THR A 635 -38.07 -2.55 32.21
C THR A 635 -38.55 -1.09 32.00
N PRO A 636 -39.39 -0.80 30.97
CA PRO A 636 -39.77 0.57 30.59
C PRO A 636 -40.46 1.37 31.69
N GLY A 637 -39.93 2.55 32.03
CA GLY A 637 -40.54 3.50 32.98
C GLY A 637 -39.57 4.14 33.98
N ALA A 638 -38.40 3.53 34.22
CA ALA A 638 -37.37 4.14 35.04
C ALA A 638 -36.61 5.20 34.22
N ALA A 639 -36.65 6.46 34.66
CA ALA A 639 -35.76 7.48 34.13
C ALA A 639 -34.31 7.13 34.52
N ALA A 640 -33.52 6.61 33.58
CA ALA A 640 -32.07 6.54 33.69
C ALA A 640 -31.53 7.97 33.85
N LYS A 641 -31.36 8.44 35.09
CA LYS A 641 -30.62 9.64 35.42
C LYS A 641 -29.26 9.22 35.94
N GLY A 642 -28.20 9.61 35.23
CA GLY A 642 -26.83 9.40 35.68
C GLY A 642 -26.34 7.97 35.50
N SER A 643 -25.13 7.71 36.01
CA SER A 643 -24.31 6.51 35.84
C SER A 643 -24.91 5.19 36.35
N ASP A 644 -26.15 5.20 36.81
CA ASP A 644 -26.79 4.04 37.45
C ASP A 644 -27.58 3.17 36.45
N ALA A 645 -27.49 3.48 35.15
CA ALA A 645 -28.11 2.74 34.05
C ALA A 645 -27.12 1.88 33.25
N TYR A 646 -25.84 1.85 33.61
CA TYR A 646 -24.86 0.96 33.01
C TYR A 646 -25.00 -0.44 33.62
N VAL A 647 -24.81 -1.48 32.82
CA VAL A 647 -24.42 -2.79 33.36
C VAL A 647 -23.04 -2.58 33.98
N THR A 648 -22.99 -2.23 35.25
CA THR A 648 -21.75 -2.17 36.02
C THR A 648 -21.39 -3.59 36.40
N GLU A 649 -20.77 -4.33 35.48
CA GLU A 649 -19.83 -5.34 35.96
C GLU A 649 -18.63 -4.61 36.60
N PRO A 650 -18.01 -5.14 37.66
CA PRO A 650 -16.93 -4.46 38.39
C PRO A 650 -15.78 -3.96 37.50
N ASN A 651 -15.62 -4.50 36.29
CA ASN A 651 -14.54 -4.20 35.35
C ASN A 651 -14.99 -3.51 34.04
N LEU A 652 -16.28 -3.27 33.80
CA LEU A 652 -16.79 -2.67 32.55
C LEU A 652 -17.55 -1.38 32.83
N ARG A 653 -16.80 -0.28 32.95
CA ARG A 653 -17.34 1.04 33.32
C ARG A 653 -18.47 1.54 32.41
N TYR A 654 -18.51 1.10 31.16
CA TYR A 654 -19.47 1.57 30.14
C TYR A 654 -20.28 0.43 29.48
N GLY A 655 -20.17 -0.82 29.96
CA GLY A 655 -20.70 -1.99 29.27
C GLY A 655 -19.89 -2.35 28.01
N TYR A 656 -20.45 -3.23 27.16
CA TYR A 656 -19.79 -3.69 25.92
C TYR A 656 -20.04 -2.77 24.72
N ASN A 657 -21.13 -2.02 24.71
CA ASN A 657 -21.47 -0.94 23.77
C ASN A 657 -22.42 0.06 24.44
N LEU A 658 -22.75 1.18 23.78
CA LEU A 658 -23.75 2.10 24.31
C LEU A 658 -25.13 1.41 24.45
N PRO A 659 -25.90 1.75 25.50
CA PRO A 659 -27.15 1.06 25.82
C PRO A 659 -28.31 1.56 24.94
N VAL A 660 -28.20 1.33 23.63
CA VAL A 660 -29.24 1.68 22.64
C VAL A 660 -30.46 0.78 22.87
N PRO A 661 -31.66 1.33 23.20
CA PRO A 661 -32.80 0.51 23.62
C PRO A 661 -33.20 -0.58 22.63
N GLY A 662 -33.24 -1.83 23.09
CA GLY A 662 -33.65 -2.99 22.29
C GLY A 662 -32.66 -3.42 21.22
N TYR A 663 -31.49 -2.79 21.14
CA TYR A 663 -30.48 -3.14 20.14
C TYR A 663 -29.67 -4.38 20.56
N THR A 664 -29.52 -5.31 19.62
CA THR A 664 -28.57 -6.41 19.68
C THR A 664 -27.48 -6.14 18.64
N PHE A 665 -26.22 -6.27 19.03
CA PHE A 665 -25.06 -6.06 18.17
C PHE A 665 -25.20 -6.80 16.85
N SER A 666 -24.94 -6.07 15.77
CA SER A 666 -24.92 -6.60 14.40
C SER A 666 -23.81 -5.90 13.63
N PRO A 667 -22.80 -6.63 13.11
CA PRO A 667 -21.78 -6.08 12.23
C PRO A 667 -22.33 -5.22 11.09
N GLN A 668 -23.40 -5.69 10.43
CA GLN A 668 -24.04 -4.97 9.33
C GLN A 668 -24.71 -3.68 9.80
N GLN A 669 -25.34 -3.66 10.97
CA GLN A 669 -25.90 -2.42 11.52
C GLN A 669 -24.81 -1.44 11.96
N GLU A 670 -23.74 -1.93 12.59
CA GLU A 670 -22.60 -1.10 13.00
C GLU A 670 -21.91 -0.44 11.80
N VAL A 671 -21.81 -1.14 10.67
CA VAL A 671 -21.16 -0.63 9.45
C VAL A 671 -22.17 0.00 8.48
N ASP A 672 -22.93 -0.79 7.75
CA ASP A 672 -23.81 -0.31 6.67
C ASP A 672 -25.00 0.50 7.21
N GLY A 673 -25.56 0.06 8.33
CA GLY A 673 -26.67 0.73 9.00
C GLY A 673 -26.28 2.14 9.46
N SER A 674 -25.15 2.26 10.17
CA SER A 674 -24.64 3.56 10.64
C SER A 674 -24.35 4.52 9.48
N VAL A 675 -23.73 4.02 8.41
CA VAL A 675 -23.42 4.79 7.19
C VAL A 675 -24.69 5.29 6.51
N THR A 676 -25.69 4.41 6.36
CA THR A 676 -26.98 4.75 5.74
C THR A 676 -27.72 5.81 6.55
N ILE A 677 -27.75 5.67 7.88
CA ILE A 677 -28.35 6.63 8.79
C ILE A 677 -27.69 8.00 8.64
N ILE A 678 -26.36 8.06 8.71
CA ILE A 678 -25.62 9.33 8.63
C ILE A 678 -25.86 10.02 7.29
N ASN A 679 -25.76 9.27 6.18
CA ASN A 679 -25.98 9.79 4.84
C ASN A 679 -27.39 10.34 4.63
N THR A 680 -28.39 9.68 5.22
CA THR A 680 -29.80 10.06 5.03
C THR A 680 -30.22 11.20 5.95
N LEU A 681 -29.75 11.19 7.19
CA LEU A 681 -30.26 12.08 8.24
C LEU A 681 -29.42 13.34 8.45
N LEU A 682 -28.10 13.24 8.24
CA LEU A 682 -27.13 14.25 8.68
C LEU A 682 -26.27 14.83 7.54
N ALA A 683 -25.95 14.04 6.52
CA ALA A 683 -25.11 14.52 5.43
C ALA A 683 -25.84 15.58 4.57
N PRO A 684 -25.17 16.68 4.18
CA PRO A 684 -25.70 17.62 3.21
C PRO A 684 -25.65 17.03 1.80
N ALA A 685 -26.43 17.62 0.88
CA ALA A 685 -26.40 17.23 -0.53
C ALA A 685 -24.95 17.30 -1.10
N GLY A 686 -24.57 16.26 -1.86
CA GLY A 686 -23.25 16.16 -2.48
C GLY A 686 -22.14 15.63 -1.56
N LYS A 687 -22.41 15.39 -0.26
CA LYS A 687 -21.50 14.69 0.64
C LYS A 687 -22.09 13.38 1.13
N LYS A 688 -21.20 12.45 1.46
CA LYS A 688 -21.52 11.17 2.09
C LYS A 688 -20.37 10.75 3.00
N VAL A 689 -20.60 9.74 3.83
CA VAL A 689 -19.55 9.08 4.61
C VAL A 689 -18.46 8.57 3.66
N THR A 690 -17.21 8.90 3.97
CA THR A 690 -16.02 8.47 3.22
C THR A 690 -15.04 7.67 4.08
N LEU A 691 -15.19 7.74 5.41
CA LEU A 691 -14.27 7.17 6.38
C LEU A 691 -15.03 6.44 7.51
N PHE A 692 -14.54 5.28 7.90
CA PHE A 692 -14.96 4.56 9.09
C PHE A 692 -13.92 4.75 10.19
N GLN A 693 -14.33 5.26 11.35
CA GLN A 693 -13.45 5.49 12.51
C GLN A 693 -13.79 4.42 13.55
N TRP A 694 -12.86 3.52 13.85
CA TRP A 694 -13.11 2.40 14.77
C TRP A 694 -13.34 2.90 16.20
N SER A 695 -14.37 2.39 16.87
CA SER A 695 -14.73 2.70 18.25
C SER A 695 -14.05 1.76 19.26
N GLY A 696 -14.06 2.15 20.52
CA GLY A 696 -13.71 1.27 21.65
C GLY A 696 -12.26 0.82 21.66
N ASP A 697 -12.04 -0.48 21.85
CA ASP A 697 -10.74 -1.14 21.74
C ASP A 697 -10.16 -1.14 20.32
N THR A 698 -10.94 -0.70 19.32
CA THR A 698 -10.57 -0.63 17.91
C THR A 698 -10.11 -1.97 17.33
N ASN A 699 -10.60 -3.11 17.85
CA ASN A 699 -10.09 -4.44 17.51
C ASN A 699 -11.09 -5.35 16.78
N PRO A 700 -11.78 -4.88 15.71
CA PRO A 700 -12.74 -5.70 14.97
C PRO A 700 -12.08 -6.92 14.31
N ASP A 701 -12.89 -7.93 14.00
CA ASP A 701 -12.45 -9.08 13.22
C ASP A 701 -12.30 -8.78 11.71
N ALA A 702 -11.90 -9.80 10.94
CA ALA A 702 -11.73 -9.66 9.50
C ALA A 702 -13.04 -9.51 8.71
N GLU A 703 -14.17 -9.98 9.24
CA GLU A 703 -15.49 -9.86 8.61
C GLU A 703 -15.96 -8.41 8.67
N VAL A 704 -15.90 -7.79 9.86
CA VAL A 704 -16.33 -6.40 10.07
C VAL A 704 -15.47 -5.43 9.27
N VAL A 705 -14.14 -5.58 9.29
CA VAL A 705 -13.26 -4.77 8.42
C VAL A 705 -13.63 -4.99 6.95
N GLY A 706 -13.98 -6.23 6.57
CA GLY A 706 -14.46 -6.55 5.22
C GLY A 706 -15.71 -5.79 4.79
N LEU A 707 -16.68 -5.59 5.69
CA LEU A 707 -17.89 -4.81 5.42
C LEU A 707 -17.55 -3.35 5.07
N VAL A 708 -16.60 -2.74 5.80
CA VAL A 708 -16.16 -1.36 5.52
C VAL A 708 -15.56 -1.23 4.11
N TYR A 709 -14.73 -2.20 3.71
CA TYR A 709 -14.17 -2.25 2.35
C TYR A 709 -15.25 -2.47 1.29
N GLN A 710 -16.25 -3.31 1.56
CA GLN A 710 -17.38 -3.55 0.66
C GLN A 710 -18.26 -2.31 0.48
N ALA A 711 -18.42 -1.51 1.53
CA ALA A 711 -19.08 -0.21 1.48
C ALA A 711 -18.27 0.86 0.73
N GLY A 712 -17.06 0.54 0.26
CA GLY A 712 -16.18 1.44 -0.49
C GLY A 712 -15.55 2.55 0.36
N LEU A 713 -15.49 2.36 1.68
CA LEU A 713 -15.01 3.34 2.65
C LEU A 713 -13.53 3.13 2.98
N ALA A 714 -12.85 4.24 3.29
CA ALA A 714 -11.57 4.18 4.00
C ALA A 714 -11.81 3.83 5.48
N ASN A 715 -10.79 3.39 6.20
CA ASN A 715 -10.86 3.21 7.66
C ASN A 715 -9.65 3.80 8.38
N ILE A 716 -9.81 4.16 9.65
CA ILE A 716 -8.75 4.63 10.55
C ILE A 716 -9.11 4.31 12.01
N ASN A 717 -8.13 4.42 12.91
CA ASN A 717 -8.13 4.10 14.35
C ASN A 717 -7.61 2.67 14.64
N GLY A 718 -7.03 2.52 15.82
CA GLY A 718 -6.19 1.39 16.20
C GLY A 718 -5.15 1.81 17.23
N ASN A 719 -4.06 1.04 17.33
CA ASN A 719 -2.86 1.47 18.02
C ASN A 719 -2.40 2.85 17.48
N ASN A 720 -1.83 3.69 18.34
CA ASN A 720 -1.40 5.04 17.97
C ASN A 720 -0.14 5.46 18.74
N SER A 721 0.61 6.44 18.20
CA SER A 721 1.89 6.85 18.79
C SER A 721 1.70 7.80 19.98
N THR A 722 2.39 7.51 21.08
CA THR A 722 2.36 8.28 22.34
C THR A 722 3.74 8.78 22.77
N ILE A 723 4.76 8.64 21.91
CA ILE A 723 6.13 9.08 22.21
C ILE A 723 6.16 10.54 22.65
N ASP A 724 6.82 10.81 23.78
CA ASP A 724 6.95 12.16 24.35
C ASP A 724 8.33 12.32 25.02
N GLU A 725 8.62 13.49 25.57
CA GLU A 725 9.93 13.77 26.17
C GLU A 725 10.15 12.98 27.49
N ALA A 726 9.09 12.55 28.16
CA ALA A 726 9.16 11.74 29.38
C ALA A 726 9.38 10.24 29.07
N SER A 727 8.92 9.79 27.91
CA SER A 727 9.05 8.43 27.41
C SER A 727 9.54 8.42 25.95
N PRO A 728 10.78 8.87 25.67
CA PRO A 728 11.30 9.06 24.31
C PRO A 728 11.83 7.74 23.73
N SER A 729 10.94 6.75 23.60
CA SER A 729 11.23 5.40 23.11
C SER A 729 10.48 5.14 21.81
N LEU A 730 11.15 4.52 20.83
CA LEU A 730 10.51 4.07 19.60
C LEU A 730 9.49 2.95 19.81
N THR A 731 9.47 2.32 20.99
CA THR A 731 8.39 1.41 21.39
C THR A 731 7.04 2.13 21.54
N ASN A 732 7.02 3.46 21.61
CA ASN A 732 5.81 4.29 21.69
C ASN A 732 5.42 4.89 20.32
N VAL A 733 5.95 4.33 19.23
CA VAL A 733 5.65 4.74 17.85
C VAL A 733 5.15 3.53 17.08
N VAL A 734 3.95 3.63 16.51
CA VAL A 734 3.26 2.49 15.89
C VAL A 734 3.52 2.37 14.40
N GLY A 735 3.25 1.17 13.84
CA GLY A 735 3.26 0.95 12.39
C GLY A 735 2.05 1.56 11.69
N LEU A 736 1.89 1.27 10.39
CA LEU A 736 0.81 1.84 9.58
C LEU A 736 -0.57 1.24 9.87
N GLY A 737 -0.61 0.04 10.44
CA GLY A 737 -1.84 -0.72 10.59
C GLY A 737 -1.60 -2.20 10.81
N VAL A 738 -2.65 -2.99 10.61
CA VAL A 738 -2.62 -4.45 10.74
C VAL A 738 -3.54 -5.12 9.72
N TRP A 739 -3.11 -6.27 9.21
CA TRP A 739 -3.94 -7.09 8.35
C TRP A 739 -4.91 -7.95 9.17
N LYS A 740 -6.20 -7.74 8.97
CA LYS A 740 -7.29 -8.58 9.48
C LYS A 740 -7.80 -9.45 8.35
N GLY A 741 -7.34 -10.70 8.31
CA GLY A 741 -7.57 -11.58 7.16
C GLY A 741 -6.97 -10.98 5.88
N ARG A 742 -7.81 -10.59 4.91
CA ARG A 742 -7.36 -9.94 3.66
C ARG A 742 -7.52 -8.43 3.63
N TYR A 743 -8.03 -7.82 4.69
CA TYR A 743 -8.31 -6.39 4.75
C TYR A 743 -7.30 -5.72 5.68
N PHE A 744 -6.93 -4.49 5.35
CA PHE A 744 -5.97 -3.73 6.14
C PHE A 744 -6.70 -2.70 7.00
N GLN A 745 -6.54 -2.82 8.31
CA GLN A 745 -6.99 -1.81 9.26
C GLN A 745 -5.88 -0.77 9.41
N VAL A 746 -6.18 0.50 9.13
CA VAL A 746 -5.19 1.58 9.20
C VAL A 746 -5.21 2.22 10.58
N TYR A 747 -4.03 2.44 11.14
CA TYR A 747 -3.88 3.10 12.43
C TYR A 747 -3.91 4.62 12.34
N ALA A 748 -4.38 5.25 13.41
CA ALA A 748 -4.16 6.67 13.62
C ALA A 748 -2.66 6.89 13.93
N PRO A 749 -1.95 7.79 13.22
CA PRO A 749 -0.51 7.95 13.40
C PRO A 749 -0.08 8.37 14.82
N ASP A 750 -0.84 9.29 15.40
CA ASP A 750 -0.60 9.92 16.69
C ASP A 750 -1.85 9.79 17.57
N ALA A 751 -1.66 9.67 18.87
CA ALA A 751 -2.71 9.44 19.85
C ALA A 751 -3.64 10.64 20.06
N ASN A 752 -4.86 10.36 20.54
CA ASN A 752 -5.83 11.35 20.96
C ASN A 752 -5.58 11.87 22.40
N GLU A 753 -6.41 12.81 22.85
CA GLU A 753 -6.30 13.42 24.17
C GLU A 753 -6.49 12.45 25.34
N ASP A 754 -7.19 11.34 25.13
CA ASP A 754 -7.47 10.35 26.16
C ASP A 754 -6.16 9.76 26.71
N GLN A 755 -5.25 9.37 25.81
CA GLN A 755 -3.93 8.83 26.14
C GLN A 755 -3.05 9.84 26.89
N PHE A 756 -3.16 11.14 26.57
CA PHE A 756 -2.38 12.18 27.25
C PHE A 756 -3.04 12.68 28.55
N THR A 757 -4.22 12.16 28.90
CA THR A 757 -4.97 12.54 30.11
C THR A 757 -5.33 11.35 30.99
N ASP A 758 -4.63 10.23 30.83
CA ASP A 758 -4.79 8.99 31.62
C ASP A 758 -6.25 8.48 31.64
N GLY A 759 -6.91 8.46 30.47
CA GLY A 759 -8.31 8.05 30.36
C GLY A 759 -9.28 9.17 30.72
N TRP A 760 -9.03 10.38 30.20
CA TRP A 760 -9.83 11.58 30.43
C TRP A 760 -9.96 11.98 31.91
N LYS A 761 -8.83 12.18 32.59
CA LYS A 761 -8.73 12.66 33.97
C LYS A 761 -8.18 14.09 34.07
N PRO A 762 -8.52 14.86 35.13
CA PRO A 762 -7.90 16.16 35.40
C PRO A 762 -6.37 16.05 35.49
N PRO A 763 -5.60 17.05 35.03
CA PRO A 763 -6.04 18.41 34.68
C PRO A 763 -6.64 18.64 33.27
N TYR A 764 -6.94 17.60 32.46
CA TYR A 764 -7.49 17.72 31.08
C TYR A 764 -6.66 18.53 30.06
N CYS A 765 -5.54 19.14 30.47
CA CYS A 765 -4.65 19.93 29.62
C CYS A 765 -3.64 19.08 28.82
N GLY A 766 -3.60 17.77 29.09
CA GLY A 766 -2.48 16.89 28.74
C GLY A 766 -2.20 16.80 27.25
N TYR A 767 -3.22 17.00 26.41
CA TYR A 767 -3.10 16.90 24.96
C TYR A 767 -2.05 17.83 24.34
N ARG A 768 -1.66 18.93 25.00
CA ARG A 768 -0.55 19.78 24.53
C ARG A 768 0.74 18.99 24.30
N ARG A 769 0.95 17.89 25.03
CA ARG A 769 2.13 17.03 24.89
C ARG A 769 2.22 16.32 23.53
N VAL A 770 1.13 16.21 22.77
CA VAL A 770 1.19 15.67 21.40
C VAL A 770 2.15 16.47 20.48
N ILE A 771 2.40 17.75 20.79
CA ILE A 771 3.41 18.55 20.08
C ILE A 771 4.82 17.95 20.25
N GLN A 772 5.12 17.32 21.38
CA GLN A 772 6.36 16.58 21.59
C GLN A 772 6.41 15.35 20.69
N THR A 773 5.31 14.60 20.60
CA THR A 773 5.15 13.48 19.66
C THR A 773 5.45 13.92 18.24
N PHE A 774 4.82 15.00 17.76
CA PHE A 774 5.07 15.52 16.41
C PHE A 774 6.53 15.88 16.16
N ARG A 775 7.26 16.39 17.16
CA ARG A 775 8.70 16.72 17.03
C ARG A 775 9.56 15.48 17.00
N LEU A 776 9.32 14.53 17.91
CA LEU A 776 10.09 13.28 18.04
C LEU A 776 9.85 12.33 16.85
N THR A 777 8.70 12.43 16.19
CA THR A 777 8.41 11.73 14.94
C THR A 777 8.80 12.53 13.68
N GLU A 778 9.39 13.73 13.80
CA GLU A 778 10.04 14.44 12.68
C GLU A 778 11.55 14.19 12.63
N SER A 779 12.20 14.18 13.78
CA SER A 779 13.66 14.22 13.91
C SER A 779 14.13 13.26 15.01
N PRO A 780 15.20 12.48 14.77
CA PRO A 780 16.10 12.52 13.61
C PRO A 780 15.56 11.77 12.37
N ARG A 781 14.40 11.13 12.49
CA ARG A 781 13.72 10.42 11.41
C ARG A 781 12.27 10.90 11.35
N ARG A 782 11.77 11.15 10.15
CA ARG A 782 10.34 11.34 9.95
C ARG A 782 9.67 9.98 10.00
N LEU A 783 8.89 9.72 11.05
CA LEU A 783 8.25 8.43 11.34
C LEU A 783 6.73 8.50 11.19
N ALA A 784 6.12 9.68 11.38
CA ALA A 784 4.68 9.87 11.28
C ALA A 784 4.33 11.18 10.54
N PRO A 785 3.14 11.30 9.94
CA PRO A 785 2.53 12.59 9.59
C PRO A 785 2.24 13.45 10.85
N ILE A 786 1.62 14.63 10.70
CA ILE A 786 1.00 15.35 11.83
C ILE A 786 -0.49 15.01 11.84
N ASN A 787 -0.91 14.20 12.81
CA ASN A 787 -2.32 13.85 13.02
C ASN A 787 -2.87 14.53 14.29
N ILE A 788 -3.81 15.47 14.12
CA ILE A 788 -4.55 16.08 15.24
C ILE A 788 -5.80 15.23 15.51
N TYR A 789 -5.64 14.22 16.36
CA TYR A 789 -6.71 13.31 16.77
C TYR A 789 -7.27 13.68 18.14
N TYR A 790 -8.59 13.79 18.28
CA TYR A 790 -9.26 14.11 19.54
C TYR A 790 -10.71 13.60 19.57
N HIS A 791 -11.47 13.86 20.63
CA HIS A 791 -12.91 13.57 20.73
C HIS A 791 -13.73 14.85 20.98
N LEU A 792 -15.04 14.80 20.76
CA LEU A 792 -15.90 15.98 20.92
C LEU A 792 -15.95 16.50 22.36
N TYR A 793 -15.75 15.63 23.35
CA TYR A 793 -15.69 16.04 24.76
C TYR A 793 -14.51 16.98 25.09
N SER A 794 -13.52 17.13 24.21
CA SER A 794 -12.51 18.21 24.32
C SER A 794 -13.14 19.61 24.40
N GLY A 795 -14.35 19.81 23.84
CA GLY A 795 -15.13 21.04 23.97
C GLY A 795 -15.80 21.22 25.35
N ALA A 796 -15.74 20.23 26.24
CA ALA A 796 -16.46 20.24 27.50
C ALA A 796 -15.68 20.89 28.65
N ARG A 797 -14.35 21.06 28.50
CA ARG A 797 -13.44 21.56 29.56
C ARG A 797 -12.59 22.72 29.03
N PRO A 798 -12.44 23.83 29.78
CA PRO A 798 -11.61 24.96 29.35
C PRO A 798 -10.17 24.58 28.99
N CYS A 799 -9.50 23.77 29.84
CA CYS A 799 -8.11 23.41 29.59
C CYS A 799 -7.92 22.50 28.37
N ALA A 800 -8.85 21.57 28.14
CA ALA A 800 -8.82 20.69 26.96
C ALA A 800 -9.00 21.49 25.67
N LEU A 801 -9.97 22.42 25.62
CA LEU A 801 -10.16 23.27 24.45
C LEU A 801 -8.94 24.16 24.18
N ASP A 802 -8.33 24.72 25.22
CA ASP A 802 -7.14 25.56 25.07
C ASP A 802 -5.90 24.74 24.65
N ALA A 803 -5.77 23.51 25.15
CA ALA A 803 -4.79 22.54 24.67
C ALA A 803 -4.97 22.24 23.18
N LEU A 804 -6.19 21.93 22.76
CA LEU A 804 -6.51 21.65 21.36
C LEU A 804 -6.19 22.84 20.45
N LYS A 805 -6.60 24.06 20.82
CA LYS A 805 -6.25 25.29 20.08
C LYS A 805 -4.74 25.46 19.93
N SER A 806 -3.98 25.21 21.01
CA SER A 806 -2.51 25.30 20.99
C SER A 806 -1.89 24.32 19.99
N VAL A 807 -2.46 23.11 19.87
CA VAL A 807 -2.01 22.08 18.92
C VAL A 807 -2.28 22.52 17.48
N TYR A 808 -3.49 23.01 17.17
CA TYR A 808 -3.84 23.56 15.85
C TYR A 808 -2.94 24.74 15.47
N ASP A 809 -2.75 25.70 16.39
CA ASP A 809 -1.90 26.88 16.17
C ASP A 809 -0.44 26.50 15.94
N TRP A 810 0.06 25.43 16.58
CA TRP A 810 1.40 24.91 16.32
C TRP A 810 1.50 24.24 14.95
N ALA A 811 0.52 23.40 14.59
CA ALA A 811 0.51 22.65 13.34
C ALA A 811 0.45 23.56 12.10
N LEU A 812 -0.36 24.62 12.14
CA LEU A 812 -0.51 25.58 11.03
C LEU A 812 0.76 26.40 10.74
N LYS A 813 1.70 26.47 11.68
CA LYS A 813 3.00 27.12 11.49
C LYS A 813 4.01 26.24 10.75
N GLN A 814 3.72 24.94 10.59
CA GLN A 814 4.63 24.00 9.95
C GLN A 814 4.48 24.02 8.42
N PRO A 815 5.53 23.73 7.65
CA PRO A 815 5.43 23.50 6.21
C PRO A 815 4.80 22.13 5.94
N THR A 816 3.49 22.10 5.69
CA THR A 816 2.72 20.86 5.54
C THR A 816 1.99 20.76 4.21
N THR A 817 1.61 19.52 3.86
CA THR A 817 0.61 19.21 2.84
C THR A 817 -0.66 18.71 3.53
N PRO A 818 -1.69 19.56 3.68
CA PRO A 818 -2.93 19.14 4.30
C PRO A 818 -3.72 18.18 3.40
N VAL A 819 -4.17 17.06 3.95
CA VAL A 819 -4.97 16.04 3.24
C VAL A 819 -6.11 15.57 4.11
N PHE A 820 -7.21 15.08 3.53
CA PHE A 820 -8.25 14.42 4.32
C PHE A 820 -7.71 13.11 4.95
N PRO A 821 -8.14 12.73 6.17
CA PRO A 821 -7.76 11.46 6.79
C PRO A 821 -8.02 10.23 5.91
N SER A 822 -9.10 10.22 5.11
CA SER A 822 -9.37 9.15 4.13
C SER A 822 -8.30 9.05 3.04
N TYR A 823 -7.65 10.16 2.69
CA TYR A 823 -6.50 10.16 1.77
C TYR A 823 -5.26 9.54 2.43
N TYR A 824 -5.01 9.83 3.71
CA TYR A 824 -3.94 9.15 4.46
C TYR A 824 -4.19 7.63 4.55
N SER A 825 -5.42 7.21 4.81
CA SER A 825 -5.79 5.78 4.79
C SER A 825 -5.45 5.12 3.44
N LYS A 826 -5.69 5.82 2.32
CA LYS A 826 -5.30 5.37 0.98
C LYS A 826 -3.79 5.36 0.76
N ILE A 827 -3.03 6.28 1.37
CA ILE A 827 -1.55 6.26 1.36
C ILE A 827 -1.05 5.01 2.09
N ALA A 828 -1.55 4.74 3.30
CA ALA A 828 -1.14 3.57 4.08
C ALA A 828 -1.43 2.25 3.35
N LEU A 829 -2.61 2.15 2.71
CA LEU A 829 -2.94 0.97 1.90
C LEU A 829 -2.12 0.90 0.60
N GLY A 830 -1.90 2.03 -0.05
CA GLY A 830 -1.05 2.14 -1.24
C GLY A 830 0.38 1.67 -0.97
N PHE A 831 0.93 2.03 0.20
CA PHE A 831 2.22 1.52 0.66
C PHE A 831 2.21 -0.01 0.66
N GLU A 832 1.29 -0.67 1.36
CA GLU A 832 1.30 -2.13 1.47
C GLU A 832 1.28 -2.87 0.12
N TYR A 833 0.66 -2.28 -0.91
CA TYR A 833 0.62 -2.85 -2.26
C TYR A 833 1.76 -2.42 -3.19
N ALA A 834 2.46 -1.33 -2.88
CA ALA A 834 3.46 -0.75 -3.77
C ALA A 834 4.61 -1.72 -4.09
N GLY A 835 4.99 -1.74 -5.37
CA GLY A 835 6.03 -2.59 -5.92
C GLY A 835 7.23 -1.82 -6.45
N ILE A 836 8.40 -2.47 -6.39
CA ILE A 836 9.65 -1.96 -6.95
C ILE A 836 10.25 -3.05 -7.84
N ALA A 837 10.65 -2.68 -9.05
CA ALA A 837 11.50 -3.51 -9.90
C ALA A 837 12.76 -2.77 -10.33
N ARG A 838 13.83 -3.53 -10.59
CA ARG A 838 15.09 -3.02 -11.14
C ARG A 838 15.15 -3.25 -12.64
N ASP A 839 15.42 -2.20 -13.41
CA ASP A 839 15.73 -2.25 -14.83
C ASP A 839 17.05 -1.52 -15.09
N GLY A 840 18.15 -2.27 -15.16
CA GLY A 840 19.50 -1.71 -15.19
C GLY A 840 19.77 -0.80 -13.99
N ASN A 841 20.01 0.49 -14.25
CA ASN A 841 20.25 1.51 -13.22
C ASN A 841 18.97 2.24 -12.76
N ALA A 842 17.79 1.85 -13.25
CA ALA A 842 16.52 2.47 -12.91
C ALA A 842 15.70 1.63 -11.92
N TYR A 843 14.83 2.32 -11.19
CA TYR A 843 13.77 1.73 -10.39
C TYR A 843 12.45 1.96 -11.11
N LEU A 844 11.71 0.88 -11.33
CA LEU A 844 10.32 0.92 -11.78
C LEU A 844 9.45 0.85 -10.52
N LEU A 845 8.60 1.85 -10.35
CA LEU A 845 7.74 2.04 -9.17
C LEU A 845 6.30 1.96 -9.64
N GLY A 846 5.49 1.12 -8.99
CA GLY A 846 4.09 0.92 -9.39
C GLY A 846 3.21 0.48 -8.23
N GLY A 847 1.91 0.59 -8.40
CA GLY A 847 0.92 0.15 -7.39
C GLY A 847 0.91 0.97 -6.10
N TYR A 848 1.56 2.14 -6.08
CA TYR A 848 1.65 3.00 -4.90
C TYR A 848 0.40 3.87 -4.68
N GLY A 849 -0.47 4.00 -5.68
CA GLY A 849 -1.74 4.73 -5.57
C GLY A 849 -1.54 6.16 -5.05
N ALA A 850 -2.09 6.45 -3.87
CA ALA A 850 -1.99 7.76 -3.23
C ALA A 850 -0.60 8.06 -2.61
N ASP A 851 0.24 7.04 -2.38
CA ASP A 851 1.60 7.17 -1.83
C ASP A 851 2.60 7.62 -2.91
N GLN A 852 2.44 8.88 -3.34
CA GLN A 852 3.22 9.48 -4.41
C GLN A 852 4.60 10.01 -3.94
N THR A 853 5.18 9.42 -2.90
CA THR A 853 6.51 9.79 -2.40
C THR A 853 7.38 8.56 -2.21
N VAL A 854 8.61 8.61 -2.73
CA VAL A 854 9.67 7.66 -2.34
C VAL A 854 10.83 8.40 -1.70
N ARG A 855 11.42 7.78 -0.68
CA ARG A 855 12.53 8.29 0.09
C ARG A 855 13.80 7.50 -0.17
N ILE A 856 14.90 8.21 -0.38
CA ILE A 856 16.24 7.63 -0.48
C ILE A 856 17.18 8.27 0.56
N PRO A 857 18.19 7.56 1.07
CA PRO A 857 19.30 8.20 1.76
C PRO A 857 19.97 9.23 0.85
N ARG A 858 20.33 10.41 1.37
CA ARG A 858 20.94 11.50 0.57
C ARG A 858 22.23 11.07 -0.15
N LYS A 859 22.94 10.08 0.41
CA LYS A 859 24.16 9.49 -0.18
C LYS A 859 23.92 8.71 -1.48
N LEU A 860 22.67 8.38 -1.84
CA LEU A 860 22.36 7.72 -3.10
C LEU A 860 22.28 8.68 -4.31
N GLY A 861 22.50 9.98 -4.10
CA GLY A 861 22.45 10.98 -5.16
C GLY A 861 21.05 11.54 -5.39
N TYR A 862 20.84 12.15 -6.55
CA TYR A 862 19.69 12.96 -6.94
C TYR A 862 18.87 12.27 -8.03
N PRO A 863 17.56 12.57 -8.17
CA PRO A 863 16.81 12.16 -9.36
C PRO A 863 17.39 12.78 -10.63
N ASP A 864 17.72 11.94 -11.61
CA ASP A 864 17.99 12.36 -12.98
C ASP A 864 16.65 12.62 -13.67
N LEU A 865 16.21 13.88 -13.66
CA LEU A 865 14.87 14.26 -14.14
C LEU A 865 14.70 14.10 -15.66
N ALA A 866 15.79 14.11 -16.42
CA ALA A 866 15.75 13.94 -17.86
C ALA A 866 15.56 12.46 -18.26
N ARG A 867 16.13 11.54 -17.48
CA ARG A 867 16.01 10.09 -17.70
C ARG A 867 14.91 9.43 -16.88
N SER A 868 14.37 10.13 -15.89
CA SER A 868 13.24 9.66 -15.08
C SER A 868 11.90 9.97 -15.78
N HIS A 869 10.90 9.14 -15.52
CA HIS A 869 9.53 9.35 -15.97
C HIS A 869 8.63 9.52 -14.76
N ASN A 870 7.71 10.48 -14.84
CA ASN A 870 6.71 10.75 -13.81
C ASN A 870 7.32 11.11 -12.42
N VAL A 871 8.42 11.85 -12.44
CA VAL A 871 9.08 12.42 -11.25
C VAL A 871 8.98 13.95 -11.28
N ALA A 872 8.32 14.54 -10.29
CA ALA A 872 8.06 15.98 -10.23
C ALA A 872 9.26 16.77 -9.67
N GLY A 873 9.99 16.17 -8.72
CA GLY A 873 11.11 16.80 -8.03
C GLY A 873 11.39 16.14 -6.69
N PHE A 874 12.05 16.86 -5.78
CA PHE A 874 12.40 16.34 -4.47
C PHE A 874 12.59 17.44 -3.42
N ASN A 875 12.51 17.05 -2.15
CA ASN A 875 12.90 17.85 -1.00
C ASN A 875 13.82 17.03 -0.07
N ASP A 876 14.76 17.69 0.60
CA ASP A 876 15.63 17.05 1.58
C ASP A 876 15.12 17.35 3.00
N ALA A 877 15.01 16.32 3.85
CA ALA A 877 14.78 16.47 5.29
C ALA A 877 15.56 15.40 6.07
N ASN A 878 16.19 15.81 7.16
CA ASN A 878 17.13 14.98 7.93
C ASN A 878 18.23 14.38 7.01
N GLN A 879 18.47 13.08 7.11
CA GLN A 879 19.43 12.34 6.28
C GLN A 879 18.82 11.76 4.99
N SER A 880 17.59 12.16 4.66
CA SER A 880 16.82 11.58 3.57
C SER A 880 16.41 12.61 2.51
N ARG A 881 16.19 12.11 1.30
CA ARG A 881 15.64 12.83 0.15
C ARG A 881 14.30 12.23 -0.23
N TYR A 882 13.26 13.05 -0.21
CA TYR A 882 11.88 12.71 -0.52
C TYR A 882 11.59 13.12 -1.95
N ILE A 883 11.36 12.16 -2.82
CA ILE A 883 11.15 12.32 -4.25
C ILE A 883 9.65 12.29 -4.50
N SER A 884 9.12 13.37 -5.05
CA SER A 884 7.70 13.51 -5.38
C SER A 884 7.43 12.87 -6.75
N LEU A 885 6.53 11.91 -6.79
CA LEU A 885 6.08 11.19 -7.98
C LEU A 885 4.77 11.80 -8.50
N GLY A 886 4.44 11.55 -9.76
CA GLY A 886 3.07 11.73 -10.24
C GLY A 886 2.22 10.46 -10.05
N PRO A 887 0.95 10.48 -10.50
CA PRO A 887 0.03 9.35 -10.37
C PRO A 887 0.49 8.13 -11.18
N ASP A 888 -0.08 6.95 -10.90
CA ASP A 888 0.12 5.69 -11.62
C ASP A 888 1.48 5.00 -11.44
N ARG A 889 2.42 5.17 -12.38
CA ARG A 889 3.75 4.50 -12.37
C ARG A 889 4.86 5.50 -12.59
N ALA A 890 6.00 5.26 -11.95
CA ALA A 890 7.19 6.09 -12.10
C ALA A 890 8.42 5.27 -12.46
N ARG A 891 9.31 5.87 -13.25
CA ARG A 891 10.65 5.34 -13.52
C ARG A 891 11.66 6.32 -12.92
N LEU A 892 12.38 5.88 -11.90
CA LEU A 892 13.37 6.69 -11.20
C LEU A 892 14.78 6.28 -11.62
N VAL A 893 15.54 7.22 -12.16
CA VAL A 893 16.99 7.11 -12.36
C VAL A 893 17.69 8.07 -11.40
N LEU A 894 18.80 7.62 -10.82
CA LEU A 894 19.62 8.45 -9.94
C LEU A 894 20.90 8.92 -10.65
N ALA A 895 21.37 10.10 -10.25
CA ALA A 895 22.61 10.73 -10.69
C ALA A 895 23.36 11.35 -9.49
N ASP A 896 24.67 11.49 -9.59
CA ASP A 896 25.49 12.02 -8.49
C ASP A 896 25.34 13.54 -8.32
N LYS A 897 24.96 14.25 -9.38
CA LYS A 897 24.83 15.71 -9.42
C LYS A 897 23.36 16.15 -9.30
N PRO A 898 23.07 17.29 -8.66
CA PRO A 898 21.72 17.84 -8.62
C PRO A 898 21.21 18.19 -10.03
N PRO A 899 19.90 18.10 -10.29
CA PRO A 899 19.34 18.47 -11.58
C PRO A 899 19.50 19.96 -11.84
N THR A 900 19.68 20.30 -13.12
CA THR A 900 19.76 21.68 -13.64
C THR A 900 18.43 22.15 -14.25
N GLU A 901 17.51 21.22 -14.49
CA GLU A 901 16.16 21.50 -14.99
C GLU A 901 15.21 21.96 -13.87
N PRO A 902 14.14 22.72 -14.18
CA PRO A 902 13.13 23.10 -13.18
C PRO A 902 12.47 21.88 -12.54
N TYR A 903 12.24 21.96 -11.23
CA TYR A 903 11.57 20.90 -10.48
C TYR A 903 10.79 21.41 -9.26
N LEU A 904 9.84 20.59 -8.81
CA LEU A 904 9.07 20.83 -7.60
C LEU A 904 9.92 20.54 -6.36
N VAL A 905 10.13 21.54 -5.52
CA VAL A 905 10.69 21.33 -4.17
C VAL A 905 9.57 20.93 -3.23
N SER A 906 8.51 21.74 -3.15
CA SER A 906 7.33 21.35 -2.38
C SER A 906 6.04 22.05 -2.81
N ALA A 907 4.90 21.46 -2.46
CA ALA A 907 3.58 22.09 -2.52
C ALA A 907 2.77 21.69 -1.29
N ASN A 908 1.80 22.51 -0.86
CA ASN A 908 0.82 22.16 0.18
C ASN A 908 -0.43 21.49 -0.40
N ALA A 909 -0.28 20.75 -1.51
CA ALA A 909 -1.33 20.04 -2.22
C ALA A 909 -0.74 18.79 -2.89
N VAL A 910 -1.55 17.77 -3.15
CA VAL A 910 -1.11 16.52 -3.81
C VAL A 910 -1.03 16.71 -5.33
N ILE A 911 -0.17 15.91 -6.00
CA ILE A 911 -0.01 15.96 -7.46
C ILE A 911 -1.11 15.12 -8.09
N HIS A 912 -2.03 15.77 -8.80
CA HIS A 912 -3.10 15.11 -9.54
C HIS A 912 -2.65 14.70 -10.94
N ALA A 913 -1.80 15.49 -11.58
CA ALA A 913 -1.22 15.16 -12.88
C ALA A 913 0.18 15.78 -13.04
N LEU A 914 1.04 15.10 -13.77
CA LEU A 914 2.41 15.53 -14.08
C LEU A 914 2.69 15.29 -15.56
N ASP A 915 3.20 16.32 -16.23
CA ASP A 915 3.79 16.22 -17.56
C ASP A 915 5.14 16.94 -17.58
N ARG A 916 6.16 16.29 -18.15
CA ARG A 916 7.53 16.80 -18.22
C ARG A 916 8.08 16.55 -19.62
N SER A 917 8.66 17.60 -20.20
CA SER A 917 9.44 17.52 -21.44
C SER A 917 10.65 18.47 -21.33
N PRO A 918 11.65 18.37 -22.23
CA PRO A 918 12.82 19.24 -22.16
C PRO A 918 12.44 20.74 -22.08
N GLY A 919 12.85 21.41 -21.00
CA GLY A 919 12.55 22.81 -20.72
C GLY A 919 11.12 23.12 -20.28
N LYS A 920 10.24 22.12 -20.07
CA LYS A 920 8.85 22.31 -19.64
C LYS A 920 8.47 21.37 -18.49
N LEU A 921 7.77 21.91 -17.50
CA LEU A 921 7.17 21.17 -16.39
C LEU A 921 5.73 21.64 -16.20
N SER A 922 4.78 20.71 -16.25
CA SER A 922 3.36 20.96 -15.99
C SER A 922 2.89 20.10 -14.84
N LEU A 923 2.34 20.73 -13.80
CA LEU A 923 1.84 20.08 -12.59
C LEU A 923 0.40 20.51 -12.35
N SER A 924 -0.50 19.56 -12.20
CA SER A 924 -1.85 19.83 -11.70
C SER A 924 -1.93 19.40 -10.25
N PHE A 925 -2.41 20.30 -9.38
CA PHE A 925 -2.53 20.06 -7.95
C PHE A 925 -3.99 19.91 -7.55
N ALA A 926 -4.24 19.03 -6.59
CA ALA A 926 -5.49 18.95 -5.84
C ALA A 926 -5.19 19.27 -4.37
N GLY A 927 -5.67 20.41 -3.90
CA GLY A 927 -5.43 20.90 -2.54
C GLY A 927 -6.72 21.18 -1.78
N GLN A 928 -6.59 21.41 -0.48
CA GLN A 928 -7.70 21.72 0.43
C GLN A 928 -7.58 23.11 1.08
N VAL A 929 -6.46 23.79 0.81
CA VAL A 929 -6.10 25.10 1.36
C VAL A 929 -5.46 25.93 0.25
N PRO A 930 -5.45 27.27 0.34
CA PRO A 930 -4.82 28.13 -0.65
C PRO A 930 -3.41 27.67 -1.04
N LEU A 931 -3.18 27.51 -2.34
CA LEU A 931 -2.03 26.80 -2.88
C LEU A 931 -0.74 27.61 -2.70
N ARG A 932 0.29 26.93 -2.20
CA ARG A 932 1.67 27.40 -2.05
C ARG A 932 2.59 26.39 -2.70
N VAL A 933 3.38 26.82 -3.67
CA VAL A 933 4.32 25.96 -4.41
C VAL A 933 5.72 26.56 -4.37
N THR A 934 6.72 25.73 -4.11
CA THR A 934 8.13 26.09 -4.16
C THR A 934 8.81 25.32 -5.29
N LEU A 935 9.44 26.04 -6.20
CA LEU A 935 10.20 25.50 -7.33
C LEU A 935 11.68 25.82 -7.17
N ALA A 936 12.53 24.93 -7.67
CA ALA A 936 13.97 25.17 -7.86
C ALA A 936 14.31 25.16 -9.36
N GLN A 937 15.49 25.70 -9.71
CA GLN A 937 16.00 25.76 -11.09
C GLN A 937 15.02 26.36 -12.11
N SER A 938 14.24 27.36 -11.67
CA SER A 938 13.22 28.03 -12.47
C SER A 938 13.57 29.49 -12.78
N GLN A 939 14.85 29.87 -12.59
CA GLN A 939 15.36 31.20 -12.96
C GLN A 939 15.24 31.40 -14.47
N GLY A 940 14.71 32.57 -14.88
CA GLY A 940 14.51 32.87 -16.31
C GLY A 940 13.33 32.13 -16.95
N CYS A 941 12.65 31.22 -16.24
CA CYS A 941 11.50 30.50 -16.76
C CYS A 941 10.22 31.34 -16.68
N ARG A 942 9.34 31.17 -17.66
CA ARG A 942 7.99 31.71 -17.65
C ARG A 942 7.09 30.74 -16.89
N ILE A 943 6.52 31.22 -15.78
CA ILE A 943 5.61 30.44 -14.94
C ILE A 943 4.18 30.92 -15.17
N ARG A 944 3.28 29.98 -15.44
CA ARG A 944 1.84 30.23 -15.62
C ARG A 944 1.04 29.38 -14.63
N PHE A 945 -0.06 29.94 -14.15
CA PHE A 945 -1.05 29.24 -13.34
C PHE A 945 -2.41 29.45 -13.98
N GLN A 946 -3.13 28.36 -14.26
CA GLN A 946 -4.39 28.37 -15.01
C GLN A 946 -4.27 29.14 -16.34
N GLY A 947 -3.16 28.97 -17.07
CA GLY A 947 -2.89 29.65 -18.34
C GLY A 947 -2.42 31.11 -18.22
N HIS A 948 -2.54 31.75 -17.06
CA HIS A 948 -2.14 33.14 -16.83
C HIS A 948 -0.75 33.26 -16.21
N ARG A 949 -0.02 34.35 -16.46
CA ARG A 949 1.32 34.58 -15.87
C ARG A 949 1.21 34.60 -14.34
N ALA A 950 1.98 33.72 -13.67
CA ALA A 950 2.01 33.64 -12.22
C ALA A 950 2.96 34.70 -11.62
N LYS A 951 2.56 35.31 -10.51
CA LYS A 951 3.46 36.14 -9.68
C LYS A 951 4.28 35.20 -8.80
N VAL A 952 5.60 35.29 -8.89
CA VAL A 952 6.52 34.46 -8.11
C VAL A 952 7.51 35.32 -7.33
N THR A 953 7.78 34.92 -6.09
CA THR A 953 8.74 35.58 -5.21
C THR A 953 10.04 34.79 -5.18
N ALA A 954 11.16 35.49 -5.32
CA ALA A 954 12.48 34.89 -5.19
C ALA A 954 12.87 34.70 -3.72
N ARG A 955 13.34 33.49 -3.35
CA ARG A 955 14.03 33.23 -2.09
C ARG A 955 15.33 32.49 -2.38
N GLY A 956 16.42 33.25 -2.56
CA GLY A 956 17.69 32.70 -3.05
C GLY A 956 17.50 31.98 -4.40
N ARG A 957 17.86 30.69 -4.46
CA ARG A 957 17.69 29.84 -5.64
C ARG A 957 16.29 29.26 -5.83
N LEU A 958 15.37 29.54 -4.90
CA LEU A 958 14.00 29.07 -4.95
C LEU A 958 13.06 30.15 -5.52
N ARG A 959 11.96 29.70 -6.10
CA ARG A 959 10.84 30.52 -6.55
C ARG A 959 9.57 30.04 -5.87
N GLN A 960 8.88 30.94 -5.19
CA GLN A 960 7.64 30.64 -4.49
C GLN A 960 6.45 31.25 -5.22
N PHE A 961 5.43 30.44 -5.41
CA PHE A 961 4.15 30.81 -5.97
C PHE A 961 3.07 30.63 -4.90
N ASN A 962 2.17 31.61 -4.80
CA ASN A 962 1.00 31.54 -3.92
C ASN A 962 -0.26 31.85 -4.74
N SER A 963 -1.35 31.15 -4.45
CA SER A 963 -2.67 31.34 -5.05
C SER A 963 -3.74 31.38 -3.96
N SER A 964 -4.85 32.09 -4.22
CA SER A 964 -6.07 31.97 -3.41
C SER A 964 -6.86 30.70 -3.72
N LEU A 965 -6.64 30.08 -4.88
CA LEU A 965 -7.20 28.77 -5.22
C LEU A 965 -6.45 27.65 -4.49
N ASP A 966 -7.15 26.59 -4.12
CA ASP A 966 -6.59 25.40 -3.48
C ASP A 966 -5.97 24.40 -4.48
N SER A 967 -6.44 24.45 -5.72
CA SER A 967 -6.15 23.49 -6.78
C SER A 967 -5.91 24.21 -8.10
N GLY A 968 -5.21 23.54 -9.02
CA GLY A 968 -5.02 24.08 -10.37
C GLY A 968 -3.74 23.64 -11.05
N ARG A 969 -3.60 24.07 -12.31
CA ARG A 969 -2.46 23.71 -13.17
C ARG A 969 -1.39 24.80 -13.16
N LEU A 970 -0.17 24.41 -12.81
CA LEU A 970 1.05 25.21 -12.87
C LEU A 970 1.92 24.74 -14.03
N GLU A 971 2.31 25.66 -14.90
CA GLU A 971 3.16 25.39 -16.05
C GLU A 971 4.44 26.23 -15.94
N VAL A 972 5.59 25.59 -16.11
CA VAL A 972 6.92 26.20 -16.10
C VAL A 972 7.53 25.96 -17.47
N ALA A 973 7.88 27.02 -18.18
CA ALA A 973 8.55 26.95 -19.48
C ALA A 973 9.86 27.73 -19.42
N CYS A 974 10.99 27.05 -19.57
CA CYS A 974 12.33 27.64 -19.52
C CYS A 974 12.89 27.80 -20.94
N PRO A 975 13.75 28.81 -21.18
CA PRO A 975 14.50 28.90 -22.43
C PRO A 975 15.36 27.65 -22.59
N THR A 976 15.16 26.88 -23.65
CA THR A 976 16.08 25.80 -24.01
C THR A 976 17.31 26.47 -24.63
N GLY A 977 18.38 26.63 -23.85
CA GLY A 977 19.63 27.15 -24.37
C GLY A 977 20.14 26.23 -25.48
N SER A 978 20.40 26.82 -26.65
CA SER A 978 21.16 26.23 -27.74
C SER A 978 22.45 25.63 -27.19
N VAL A 979 22.62 24.33 -27.43
CA VAL A 979 23.88 23.61 -27.24
C VAL A 979 24.94 24.33 -28.07
N VAL A 980 25.76 25.17 -27.44
CA VAL A 980 27.07 25.47 -28.00
C VAL A 980 27.89 24.21 -27.71
N ALA A 981 28.04 23.39 -28.76
CA ALA A 981 28.99 22.29 -28.78
C ALA A 981 30.42 22.86 -28.66
N PRO A 982 31.37 22.03 -28.18
CA PRO A 982 32.31 22.30 -27.09
C PRO A 982 33.23 23.52 -27.25
#